data_AF-A0A1A8VBS9-F1
#
_entry.id   AF-A0A1A8VBS9-F1
#
_cell.length_a   1.000
_cell.length_b   1.000
_cell.length_c   1.000
_cell.angle_alpha   90.00
_cell.angle_beta   90.00
_cell.angle_gamma   90.00
#
_symmetry.space_group_name_H-M   'P 1'
#
loop_
_entity.id
_entity.type
_entity.pdbx_description
1 polymer ?
#
loop_
_entity_poly.entity_id
_entity_poly.type
_entity_poly.pdbx_seq_one_letter_code
_entity_poly.pdbx_strand_id
1 'polypeptide(L)'
;MLALVVFLLCAASTVSASTKGVAAGPRLNNNQLYKLRYTTEVLLDRARGSREGSTGYRISSDVAVHLVWRGPSSKDDQLIQLAISNVRLEPAAERPEKKNVLHGATTESILGKNKLAALTKPFLVHLKNGKTKAFYSYWAEPATIKNLKRGLVSLLQFQLYSGKVVENDVSGRCTVQYQATQGQVTRTKLLETCKASEAGFTTHSKVLGVSKKSSSVTVFRLEDGFIKTAEAEETHTLAVNARRSAATKVTSRQTLVLVGKDAGPPERAGKDVTGVVTSIDDKLAAVGIAAEKVKSKCKGCPSLLEHWQAVQKQLEPASLSKATAPRSFLALIQSIRKASKDEILKVLKSASKTALPQAVDAVTSSQTPASLDAMLEFLNFTDAKGLVLQERFLYACGFASHPNERMLQALLDINKGKIGSRDIKESVVIIMGALVHKLCLKGSCSLPAVMQAKKLILEGPESTKDEAEVQMYLLALKNCLLPEAIPILTKFAESEVGSYSIIALTALQRYDVGLMTSEVKQTVNRVYHQNLRIYEKNVRAAAADVILSSNPSYMEVKNLLLSIGNLPHEMNKYMLSKIQDILRFEMPASKVIQQAMKDMISHNYNRFAKVGSSSAFSGFMARSADLTSTYSLDILYSGSGIMRSSNMNIYGSSNGAMLHGLQVAIEAQGLESLIAATPDAGEEDLESFAGMSALLFDVQLRPVTFFKGYSDLMSKMFSMTGDPINVVKGLILLTDHSEVIQLQSGLKVSSEFQGGLAIDISGGMEISLWYRESKTSVNNRGALVVAGNVTVDMDFLRAGVEVSFETEASLDFITTVQFSEYPFLVCMQMDKATFPFREFLSKYESTSSGKIVTSRRSRKQLVPGSEFPLHQENSNMCNKVFDSSW
;
A
#
# COMPACT_ATOMS: atom_id res chain seq x y z
N MET A 1 -50.36 -46.35 27.71
CA MET A 1 -49.44 -45.69 26.75
C MET A 1 -50.12 -45.09 25.51
N LEU A 2 -51.38 -45.40 25.15
CA LEU A 2 -52.04 -44.73 24.02
C LEU A 2 -52.71 -43.37 24.34
N ALA A 3 -53.07 -43.10 25.60
CA ALA A 3 -53.73 -41.84 25.98
C ALA A 3 -52.78 -40.63 26.07
N LEU A 4 -51.48 -40.85 26.33
CA LEU A 4 -50.49 -39.78 26.43
C LEU A 4 -49.96 -39.31 25.05
N VAL A 5 -50.11 -40.13 24.01
CA VAL A 5 -49.64 -39.82 22.65
C VAL A 5 -50.63 -38.93 21.89
N VAL A 6 -51.94 -39.05 22.17
CA VAL A 6 -52.97 -38.23 21.51
C VAL A 6 -53.00 -36.79 22.05
N PHE A 7 -52.68 -36.58 23.34
CA PHE A 7 -52.63 -35.22 23.92
C PHE A 7 -51.42 -34.40 23.44
N LEU A 8 -50.30 -35.06 23.08
CA LEU A 8 -49.12 -34.41 22.50
C LEU A 8 -49.26 -34.13 21.00
N LEU A 9 -50.15 -34.81 20.29
CA LEU A 9 -50.45 -34.55 18.87
C LEU A 9 -51.48 -33.43 18.66
N CYS A 10 -52.37 -33.16 19.62
CA CYS A 10 -53.30 -32.02 19.54
C CYS A 10 -52.73 -30.68 20.04
N ALA A 11 -51.61 -30.68 20.77
CA ALA A 11 -50.88 -29.45 21.11
C ALA A 11 -49.94 -28.97 20.00
N ALA A 12 -49.77 -29.76 18.93
CA ALA A 12 -48.90 -29.44 17.79
C ALA A 12 -49.63 -28.76 16.61
N SER A 13 -50.97 -28.62 16.66
CA SER A 13 -51.76 -28.00 15.57
C SER A 13 -52.25 -26.57 15.84
N THR A 14 -51.79 -25.93 16.91
CA THR A 14 -51.94 -24.48 17.11
C THR A 14 -50.58 -23.80 17.27
N VAL A 15 -49.62 -24.16 16.43
CA VAL A 15 -48.68 -23.15 15.97
C VAL A 15 -49.47 -22.33 14.97
N SER A 16 -50.13 -21.27 15.48
CA SER A 16 -50.50 -20.14 14.65
C SER A 16 -49.33 -19.90 13.73
N ALA A 17 -49.54 -20.05 12.42
CA ALA A 17 -48.64 -19.51 11.44
C ALA A 17 -48.49 -18.04 11.82
N SER A 18 -47.45 -17.74 12.60
CA SER A 18 -46.98 -16.38 12.80
C SER A 18 -46.58 -15.99 11.39
N THR A 19 -47.53 -15.40 10.68
CA THR A 19 -47.29 -14.65 9.47
C THR A 19 -46.05 -13.83 9.81
N LYS A 20 -44.94 -14.13 9.15
CA LYS A 20 -43.79 -13.24 9.13
C LYS A 20 -44.40 -11.90 8.72
N GLY A 21 -44.56 -11.00 9.68
CA GLY A 21 -45.26 -9.74 9.46
C GLY A 21 -44.65 -9.13 8.21
N VAL A 22 -45.45 -9.03 7.15
CA VAL A 22 -45.01 -8.44 5.89
C VAL A 22 -44.45 -7.08 6.27
N ALA A 23 -43.17 -6.84 5.96
CA ALA A 23 -42.46 -5.66 6.42
C ALA A 23 -43.23 -4.40 5.98
N ALA A 24 -44.00 -3.82 6.91
CA ALA A 24 -44.77 -2.61 6.65
C ALA A 24 -43.80 -1.42 6.65
N GLY A 25 -43.88 -0.62 5.59
CA GLY A 25 -43.12 0.61 5.41
C GLY A 25 -43.87 1.86 5.84
N PRO A 26 -43.29 3.06 5.62
CA PRO A 26 -44.04 4.30 5.73
C PRO A 26 -45.27 4.28 4.81
N ARG A 27 -46.40 4.70 5.35
CA ARG A 27 -47.64 4.91 4.59
C ARG A 27 -48.02 6.37 4.65
N LEU A 28 -48.23 6.99 3.49
CA LEU A 28 -48.75 8.35 3.43
C LEU A 28 -50.28 8.33 3.45
N ASN A 29 -50.86 9.29 4.16
CA ASN A 29 -52.30 9.50 4.14
C ASN A 29 -52.79 10.06 2.80
N ASN A 30 -54.05 9.76 2.49
CA ASN A 30 -54.71 10.22 1.29
C ASN A 30 -54.97 11.72 1.37
N ASN A 31 -54.91 12.41 0.22
CA ASN A 31 -55.21 13.84 0.09
C ASN A 31 -54.44 14.71 1.09
N GLN A 32 -53.23 14.30 1.47
CA GLN A 32 -52.40 15.01 2.44
C GLN A 32 -51.03 15.34 1.83
N LEU A 33 -50.63 16.60 1.96
CA LEU A 33 -49.34 17.12 1.57
C LEU A 33 -48.46 17.27 2.82
N TYR A 34 -47.33 16.56 2.84
CA TYR A 34 -46.35 16.63 3.91
C TYR A 34 -45.30 17.67 3.54
N LYS A 35 -45.14 18.69 4.40
CA LYS A 35 -44.07 19.69 4.27
C LYS A 35 -42.93 19.31 5.19
N LEU A 36 -41.78 18.98 4.60
CA LEU A 36 -40.58 18.62 5.34
C LEU A 36 -39.48 19.64 5.10
N ARG A 37 -38.62 19.85 6.09
CA ARG A 37 -37.34 20.55 5.92
C ARG A 37 -36.24 19.52 5.82
N TYR A 38 -35.45 19.62 4.76
CA TYR A 38 -34.33 18.74 4.51
C TYR A 38 -33.02 19.52 4.57
N THR A 39 -32.07 19.02 5.36
CA THR A 39 -30.70 19.50 5.33
C THR A 39 -29.74 18.35 5.10
N THR A 40 -28.71 18.59 4.32
CA THR A 40 -27.56 17.70 4.22
C THR A 40 -26.29 18.51 4.33
N GLU A 41 -25.36 18.05 5.16
CA GLU A 41 -24.05 18.66 5.31
C GLU A 41 -22.95 17.62 5.15
N VAL A 42 -21.80 18.10 4.70
CA VAL A 42 -20.57 17.33 4.62
C VAL A 42 -19.44 18.11 5.27
N LEU A 43 -18.69 17.42 6.11
CA LEU A 43 -17.59 17.96 6.89
C LEU A 43 -16.35 17.11 6.64
N LEU A 44 -15.27 17.76 6.25
CA LEU A 44 -13.95 17.21 6.02
C LEU A 44 -12.99 17.78 7.06
N ASP A 45 -12.28 16.90 7.76
CA ASP A 45 -11.25 17.30 8.71
C ASP A 45 -10.15 16.24 8.86
N ARG A 46 -9.13 16.53 9.67
CA ARG A 46 -8.21 15.53 10.21
C ARG A 46 -8.97 14.63 11.19
N ALA A 47 -8.56 13.36 11.30
CA ALA A 47 -9.25 12.38 12.15
C ALA A 47 -9.36 12.78 13.65
N ARG A 48 -8.35 13.47 14.20
CA ARG A 48 -8.36 13.98 15.58
C ARG A 48 -9.02 15.36 15.73
N GLY A 49 -9.68 15.85 14.68
CA GLY A 49 -10.12 17.24 14.57
C GLY A 49 -8.97 18.21 14.39
N SER A 50 -9.30 19.46 14.08
CA SER A 50 -8.33 20.54 13.98
C SER A 50 -8.84 21.81 14.67
N ARG A 51 -7.92 22.66 15.13
CA ARG A 51 -8.27 23.96 15.73
C ARG A 51 -8.95 24.93 14.76
N GLU A 52 -8.79 24.71 13.45
CA GLU A 52 -9.37 25.56 12.39
C GLU A 52 -10.82 25.17 12.06
N GLY A 53 -11.35 24.12 12.70
CA GLY A 53 -12.66 23.57 12.37
C GLY A 53 -12.67 22.78 11.05
N SER A 54 -13.79 22.16 10.73
CA SER A 54 -13.93 21.35 9.52
C SER A 54 -14.22 22.21 8.28
N THR A 55 -14.04 21.64 7.10
CA THR A 55 -14.36 22.28 5.82
C THR A 55 -15.47 21.52 5.09
N GLY A 56 -16.30 22.22 4.35
CA GLY A 56 -17.42 21.62 3.64
C GLY A 56 -18.66 22.50 3.64
N TYR A 57 -19.78 21.93 3.17
CA TYR A 57 -20.96 22.70 2.81
C TYR A 57 -22.21 22.06 3.38
N ARG A 58 -23.23 22.90 3.57
CA ARG A 58 -24.58 22.53 3.94
C ARG A 58 -25.54 22.94 2.82
N ILE A 59 -26.37 22.01 2.40
CA ILE A 59 -27.50 22.24 1.49
C ILE A 59 -28.77 22.11 2.32
N SER A 60 -29.58 23.16 2.34
CA SER A 60 -30.90 23.14 2.98
C SER A 60 -32.00 23.42 1.96
N SER A 61 -33.17 22.82 2.16
CA SER A 61 -34.31 22.94 1.27
C SER A 61 -35.61 22.56 1.96
N ASP A 62 -36.73 23.02 1.41
CA ASP A 62 -38.05 22.54 1.77
C ASP A 62 -38.50 21.47 0.76
N VAL A 63 -39.07 20.38 1.26
CA VAL A 63 -39.49 19.21 0.49
C VAL A 63 -40.97 18.99 0.69
N ALA A 64 -41.73 19.01 -0.39
CA ALA A 64 -43.14 18.66 -0.39
C ALA A 64 -43.30 17.20 -0.86
N VAL A 65 -44.01 16.39 -0.08
CA VAL A 65 -44.27 14.97 -0.40
C VAL A 65 -45.75 14.69 -0.31
N HIS A 66 -46.31 14.04 -1.33
CA HIS A 66 -47.69 13.55 -1.30
C HIS A 66 -47.85 12.24 -2.06
N LEU A 67 -48.96 11.54 -1.77
CA LEU A 67 -49.35 10.32 -2.44
C LEU A 67 -49.99 10.63 -3.80
N VAL A 68 -49.48 10.01 -4.87
CA VAL A 68 -50.01 10.17 -6.23
C VAL A 68 -50.92 9.02 -6.62
N TRP A 69 -50.54 7.80 -6.25
CA TRP A 69 -51.27 6.59 -6.57
C TRP A 69 -51.01 5.50 -5.54
N ARG A 70 -52.01 4.64 -5.34
CA ARG A 70 -51.94 3.45 -4.50
C ARG A 70 -52.41 2.23 -5.27
N GLY A 71 -51.69 1.12 -5.09
CA GLY A 71 -52.01 -0.17 -5.68
C GLY A 71 -53.41 -0.65 -5.32
N PRO A 72 -54.26 -0.97 -6.31
CA PRO A 72 -55.58 -1.56 -6.05
C PRO A 72 -55.49 -2.89 -5.28
N SER A 73 -54.39 -3.63 -5.46
CA SER A 73 -54.14 -4.95 -4.87
C SER A 73 -53.42 -4.91 -3.52
N SER A 74 -52.74 -3.82 -3.16
CA SER A 74 -52.04 -3.70 -1.88
C SER A 74 -51.87 -2.23 -1.47
N LYS A 75 -52.24 -1.92 -0.23
CA LYS A 75 -52.07 -0.58 0.35
C LYS A 75 -50.61 -0.20 0.61
N ASP A 76 -49.71 -1.18 0.62
CA ASP A 76 -48.24 -1.00 0.78
C ASP A 76 -47.52 -0.78 -0.55
N ASP A 77 -48.26 -0.73 -1.66
CA ASP A 77 -47.76 -0.41 -2.99
C ASP A 77 -48.18 1.04 -3.32
N GLN A 78 -47.23 1.98 -3.27
CA GLN A 78 -47.50 3.42 -3.30
C GLN A 78 -46.55 4.14 -4.25
N LEU A 79 -47.09 5.07 -5.04
CA LEU A 79 -46.32 6.04 -5.83
C LEU A 79 -46.44 7.39 -5.15
N ILE A 80 -45.31 7.97 -4.76
CA ILE A 80 -45.23 9.29 -4.13
C ILE A 80 -44.51 10.27 -5.04
N GLN A 81 -44.91 11.54 -4.98
CA GLN A 81 -44.22 12.63 -5.64
C GLN A 81 -43.49 13.47 -4.60
N LEU A 82 -42.26 13.86 -4.94
CA LEU A 82 -41.45 14.78 -4.17
C LEU A 82 -41.16 16.01 -5.02
N ALA A 83 -41.21 17.19 -4.40
CA ALA A 83 -40.77 18.44 -4.98
C ALA A 83 -39.86 19.19 -4.01
N ILE A 84 -38.69 19.60 -4.48
CA ILE A 84 -37.70 20.37 -3.70
C ILE A 84 -37.87 21.85 -4.03
N SER A 85 -37.86 22.69 -3.00
CA SER A 85 -38.00 24.15 -3.10
C SER A 85 -37.10 24.86 -2.10
N ASN A 86 -36.96 26.18 -2.22
CA ASN A 86 -36.20 27.03 -1.29
C ASN A 86 -34.77 26.53 -1.01
N VAL A 87 -34.06 26.08 -2.04
CA VAL A 87 -32.70 25.55 -1.91
C VAL A 87 -31.73 26.66 -1.49
N ARG A 88 -31.01 26.45 -0.38
CA ARG A 88 -29.95 27.34 0.11
C ARG A 88 -28.65 26.57 0.27
N LEU A 89 -27.56 27.23 -0.08
CA LEU A 89 -26.20 26.74 0.12
C LEU A 89 -25.52 27.58 1.19
N GLU A 90 -25.02 26.92 2.23
CA GLU A 90 -24.40 27.55 3.38
C GLU A 90 -23.06 26.85 3.68
N PRO A 91 -22.09 27.56 4.28
CA PRO A 91 -20.90 26.89 4.79
C PRO A 91 -21.30 25.95 5.94
N ALA A 92 -20.71 24.76 6.02
CA ALA A 92 -21.06 23.79 7.06
C ALA A 92 -20.57 24.22 8.46
N ALA A 93 -19.55 25.08 8.51
CA ALA A 93 -19.04 25.69 9.72
C ALA A 93 -19.06 27.22 9.59
N GLU A 94 -19.31 27.92 10.70
CA GLU A 94 -19.26 29.38 10.72
C GLU A 94 -17.86 29.88 10.35
N ARG A 95 -17.81 30.88 9.46
CA ARG A 95 -16.56 31.45 8.96
C ARG A 95 -16.63 32.96 8.85
N PRO A 96 -15.51 33.66 9.07
CA PRO A 96 -15.39 35.07 8.72
C PRO A 96 -15.71 35.27 7.24
N GLU A 97 -16.32 36.41 6.90
CA GLU A 97 -16.76 36.72 5.53
C GLU A 97 -15.64 36.56 4.49
N LYS A 98 -14.43 37.03 4.80
CA LYS A 98 -13.24 36.92 3.94
C LYS A 98 -12.81 35.47 3.62
N LYS A 99 -13.25 34.50 4.40
CA LYS A 99 -12.93 33.06 4.26
C LYS A 99 -14.15 32.21 3.86
N ASN A 100 -15.25 32.85 3.49
CA ASN A 100 -16.47 32.18 3.06
C ASN A 100 -16.63 32.32 1.54
N VAL A 101 -16.43 31.21 0.80
CA VAL A 101 -16.59 31.19 -0.67
C VAL A 101 -18.01 31.48 -1.12
N LEU A 102 -18.99 31.32 -0.24
CA LEU A 102 -20.42 31.53 -0.49
C LEU A 102 -20.88 32.94 -0.10
N HIS A 103 -20.02 33.76 0.50
CA HIS A 103 -20.40 35.12 0.90
C HIS A 103 -20.76 35.97 -0.33
N GLY A 104 -21.91 36.63 -0.25
CA GLY A 104 -22.48 37.45 -1.33
C GLY A 104 -22.93 36.67 -2.57
N ALA A 105 -22.90 35.33 -2.57
CA ALA A 105 -23.33 34.51 -3.70
C ALA A 105 -24.75 33.99 -3.49
N THR A 106 -25.59 34.09 -4.51
CA THR A 106 -26.93 33.47 -4.50
C THR A 106 -26.84 32.00 -4.92
N THR A 107 -27.80 31.17 -4.49
CA THR A 107 -27.90 29.76 -4.91
C THR A 107 -27.87 29.61 -6.43
N GLU A 108 -28.57 30.49 -7.16
CA GLU A 108 -28.62 30.49 -8.61
C GLU A 108 -27.25 30.82 -9.25
N SER A 109 -26.47 31.74 -8.66
CA SER A 109 -25.13 32.08 -9.15
C SER A 109 -24.13 30.91 -9.02
N ILE A 110 -24.34 30.02 -8.05
CA ILE A 110 -23.45 28.87 -7.79
C ILE A 110 -23.86 27.66 -8.61
N LEU A 111 -25.14 27.22 -8.52
CA LEU A 111 -25.61 26.06 -9.28
C LEU A 111 -25.75 26.36 -10.77
N GLY A 112 -26.05 27.61 -11.12
CA GLY A 112 -26.54 28.00 -12.43
C GLY A 112 -28.02 27.67 -12.63
N LYS A 113 -28.67 28.43 -13.51
CA LYS A 113 -30.11 28.31 -13.84
C LYS A 113 -30.55 26.88 -14.14
N ASN A 114 -29.80 26.18 -15.00
CA ASN A 114 -30.16 24.84 -15.47
C ASN A 114 -30.12 23.79 -14.35
N LYS A 115 -29.12 23.81 -13.47
CA LYS A 115 -29.00 22.82 -12.38
C LYS A 115 -30.00 23.10 -11.26
N LEU A 116 -30.25 24.37 -10.96
CA LEU A 116 -31.26 24.75 -9.97
C LEU A 116 -32.66 24.32 -10.44
N ALA A 117 -33.01 24.60 -11.69
CA ALA A 117 -34.27 24.15 -12.29
C ALA A 117 -34.40 22.62 -12.31
N ALA A 118 -33.30 21.89 -12.60
CA ALA A 118 -33.29 20.43 -12.52
C ALA A 118 -33.48 19.91 -11.08
N LEU A 119 -32.91 20.56 -10.07
CA LEU A 119 -33.04 20.15 -8.67
C LEU A 119 -34.46 20.36 -8.14
N THR A 120 -35.11 21.46 -8.54
CA THR A 120 -36.47 21.80 -8.11
C THR A 120 -37.56 21.09 -8.91
N LYS A 121 -37.23 20.46 -10.04
CA LYS A 121 -38.19 19.66 -10.81
C LYS A 121 -38.72 18.48 -9.99
N PRO A 122 -40.05 18.29 -9.92
CA PRO A 122 -40.64 17.17 -9.21
C PRO A 122 -40.19 15.82 -9.76
N PHE A 123 -40.16 14.80 -8.90
CA PHE A 123 -39.78 13.44 -9.25
C PHE A 123 -40.63 12.43 -8.47
N LEU A 124 -40.67 11.18 -8.92
CA LEU A 124 -41.55 10.15 -8.37
C LEU A 124 -40.76 8.97 -7.81
N VAL A 125 -41.30 8.38 -6.74
CA VAL A 125 -40.73 7.18 -6.10
C VAL A 125 -41.83 6.15 -5.94
N HIS A 126 -41.55 4.95 -6.46
CA HIS A 126 -42.40 3.79 -6.25
C HIS A 126 -41.90 3.01 -5.04
N LEU A 127 -42.68 3.06 -3.96
CA LEU A 127 -42.43 2.33 -2.72
C LEU A 127 -43.32 1.08 -2.67
N LYS A 128 -42.70 -0.06 -2.38
CA LYS A 128 -43.41 -1.33 -2.13
C LYS A 128 -42.91 -1.93 -0.84
N ASN A 129 -43.79 -2.14 0.13
CA ASN A 129 -43.43 -2.63 1.49
C ASN A 129 -42.32 -1.77 2.14
N GLY A 130 -42.39 -0.45 1.95
CA GLY A 130 -41.38 0.49 2.45
C GLY A 130 -40.03 0.47 1.76
N LYS A 131 -39.88 -0.29 0.67
CA LYS A 131 -38.63 -0.37 -0.11
C LYS A 131 -38.82 0.30 -1.47
N THR A 132 -37.76 0.93 -1.97
CA THR A 132 -37.78 1.57 -3.28
C THR A 132 -37.75 0.51 -4.37
N LYS A 133 -38.85 0.40 -5.13
CA LYS A 133 -38.94 -0.48 -6.30
C LYS A 133 -38.49 0.23 -7.57
N ALA A 134 -38.84 1.50 -7.74
CA ALA A 134 -38.39 2.33 -8.85
C ALA A 134 -38.25 3.80 -8.44
N PHE A 135 -37.31 4.48 -9.09
CA PHE A 135 -37.07 5.92 -8.95
C PHE A 135 -37.18 6.55 -10.34
N TYR A 136 -38.09 7.51 -10.49
CA TYR A 136 -38.40 8.17 -11.76
C TYR A 136 -37.92 9.61 -11.74
N SER A 137 -37.07 9.95 -12.70
CA SER A 137 -36.56 11.31 -12.90
C SER A 137 -36.43 11.58 -14.40
N TYR A 138 -36.14 12.83 -14.76
CA TYR A 138 -35.92 13.22 -16.15
C TYR A 138 -34.53 12.80 -16.64
N TRP A 139 -34.45 12.15 -17.81
CA TRP A 139 -33.18 11.69 -18.38
C TRP A 139 -32.15 12.81 -18.61
N ALA A 140 -32.62 13.99 -19.01
CA ALA A 140 -31.77 15.15 -19.31
C ALA A 140 -31.14 15.82 -18.07
N GLU A 141 -31.52 15.39 -16.86
CA GLU A 141 -30.94 15.95 -15.62
C GLU A 141 -29.49 15.51 -15.42
N PRO A 142 -28.61 16.41 -14.91
CA PRO A 142 -27.25 16.03 -14.57
C PRO A 142 -27.20 14.92 -13.50
N ALA A 143 -26.25 13.99 -13.66
CA ALA A 143 -26.06 12.86 -12.72
C ALA A 143 -25.91 13.32 -11.26
N THR A 144 -25.16 14.40 -11.02
CA THR A 144 -24.97 14.99 -9.68
C THR A 144 -26.28 15.42 -9.03
N ILE A 145 -27.20 16.00 -9.80
CA ILE A 145 -28.53 16.41 -9.31
C ILE A 145 -29.41 15.19 -9.03
N LYS A 146 -29.41 14.20 -9.93
CA LYS A 146 -30.12 12.93 -9.70
C LYS A 146 -29.60 12.22 -8.45
N ASN A 147 -28.30 12.24 -8.18
CA ASN A 147 -27.72 11.62 -7.00
C ASN A 147 -28.14 12.33 -5.70
N LEU A 148 -28.21 13.67 -5.69
CA LEU A 148 -28.78 14.42 -4.55
C LEU A 148 -30.25 14.04 -4.29
N LYS A 149 -31.07 13.94 -5.35
CA LYS A 149 -32.46 13.45 -5.24
C LYS A 149 -32.51 12.03 -4.68
N ARG A 150 -31.66 11.11 -5.17
CA ARG A 150 -31.54 9.73 -4.66
C ARG A 150 -31.17 9.68 -3.17
N GLY A 151 -30.28 10.57 -2.71
CA GLY A 151 -29.90 10.67 -1.30
C GLY A 151 -31.08 11.02 -0.38
N LEU A 152 -31.93 11.96 -0.80
CA LEU A 152 -33.19 12.29 -0.11
C LEU A 152 -34.16 11.10 -0.12
N VAL A 153 -34.36 10.47 -1.28
CA VAL A 153 -35.27 9.31 -1.42
C VAL A 153 -34.83 8.13 -0.55
N SER A 154 -33.52 7.93 -0.39
CA SER A 154 -32.96 6.84 0.42
C SER A 154 -33.31 6.96 1.92
N LEU A 155 -33.72 8.15 2.40
CA LEU A 155 -34.25 8.35 3.76
C LEU A 155 -35.71 7.89 3.89
N LEU A 156 -36.48 7.87 2.80
CA LEU A 156 -37.87 7.40 2.83
C LEU A 156 -37.98 5.87 2.78
N GLN A 157 -36.88 5.18 2.54
CA GLN A 157 -36.80 3.72 2.59
C GLN A 157 -36.44 3.24 4.00
N PHE A 158 -37.42 2.73 4.73
CA PHE A 158 -37.19 2.10 6.03
C PHE A 158 -38.26 1.03 6.34
N GLN A 159 -38.02 0.23 7.37
CA GLN A 159 -38.98 -0.75 7.87
C GLN A 159 -39.26 -0.52 9.35
N LEU A 160 -40.47 -0.88 9.77
CA LEU A 160 -40.92 -0.69 11.16
C LEU A 160 -40.49 -1.81 12.12
N TYR A 161 -39.95 -2.90 11.59
CA TYR A 161 -39.59 -4.09 12.37
C TYR A 161 -38.07 -4.31 12.42
N SER A 162 -37.61 -4.84 13.55
CA SER A 162 -36.22 -5.26 13.73
C SER A 162 -35.85 -6.41 12.80
N GLY A 163 -34.64 -6.38 12.25
CA GLY A 163 -34.15 -7.45 11.39
C GLY A 163 -33.01 -7.02 10.48
N LYS A 164 -32.32 -8.01 9.88
CA LYS A 164 -31.31 -7.78 8.85
C LYS A 164 -31.91 -8.04 7.47
N VAL A 165 -31.73 -7.10 6.56
CA VAL A 165 -32.24 -7.17 5.19
C VAL A 165 -31.20 -6.63 4.21
N VAL A 166 -31.29 -7.04 2.95
CA VAL A 166 -30.48 -6.46 1.86
C VAL A 166 -31.31 -5.42 1.15
N GLU A 167 -30.75 -4.22 1.02
CA GLU A 167 -31.42 -3.07 0.43
C GLU A 167 -30.60 -2.48 -0.72
N ASN A 168 -31.30 -1.93 -1.71
CA ASN A 168 -30.72 -1.10 -2.74
C ASN A 168 -31.08 0.35 -2.42
N ASP A 169 -30.09 1.21 -2.30
CA ASP A 169 -30.27 2.65 -2.18
C ASP A 169 -29.16 3.39 -2.91
N VAL A 170 -28.98 4.69 -2.64
CA VAL A 170 -27.94 5.50 -3.31
C VAL A 170 -26.53 4.95 -3.11
N SER A 171 -26.26 4.25 -2.00
CA SER A 171 -24.97 3.61 -1.71
C SER A 171 -24.80 2.25 -2.42
N GLY A 172 -25.79 1.81 -3.20
CA GLY A 172 -25.79 0.53 -3.91
C GLY A 172 -26.51 -0.57 -3.12
N ARG A 173 -26.10 -1.82 -3.34
CA ARG A 173 -26.70 -3.00 -2.71
C ARG A 173 -25.97 -3.34 -1.42
N CYS A 174 -26.58 -3.09 -0.27
CA CYS A 174 -25.95 -3.19 1.05
C CYS A 174 -26.78 -4.04 2.03
N THR A 175 -26.12 -4.67 3.01
CA THR A 175 -26.79 -5.28 4.16
C THR A 175 -27.09 -4.20 5.19
N VAL A 176 -28.34 -4.16 5.66
CA VAL A 176 -28.85 -3.18 6.60
C VAL A 176 -29.46 -3.90 7.79
N GLN A 177 -29.16 -3.41 8.99
CA GLN A 177 -29.74 -3.89 10.24
C GLN A 177 -30.69 -2.83 10.81
N TYR A 178 -31.91 -3.23 11.10
CA TYR A 178 -32.90 -2.40 11.77
C TYR A 178 -33.09 -2.85 13.21
N GLN A 179 -33.21 -1.86 14.09
CA GLN A 179 -33.59 -2.02 15.49
C GLN A 179 -34.77 -1.09 15.76
N ALA A 180 -35.96 -1.66 15.88
CA ALA A 180 -37.18 -0.96 16.19
C ALA A 180 -37.42 -0.96 17.71
N THR A 181 -37.69 0.23 18.24
CA THR A 181 -38.10 0.54 19.61
C THR A 181 -39.39 1.36 19.54
N GLN A 182 -40.12 1.52 20.64
CA GLN A 182 -41.40 2.22 20.63
C GLN A 182 -41.22 3.67 20.11
N GLY A 183 -41.80 3.99 18.94
CA GLY A 183 -41.72 5.31 18.31
C GLY A 183 -40.39 5.67 17.62
N GLN A 184 -39.39 4.78 17.65
CA GLN A 184 -38.07 5.03 17.07
C GLN A 184 -37.51 3.80 16.37
N VAL A 185 -36.98 3.98 15.15
CA VAL A 185 -36.30 2.94 14.38
C VAL A 185 -34.88 3.38 14.09
N THR A 186 -33.90 2.55 14.46
CA THR A 186 -32.50 2.75 14.11
C THR A 186 -32.10 1.82 12.97
N ARG A 187 -31.54 2.40 11.91
CA ARG A 187 -31.02 1.72 10.73
C ARG A 187 -29.51 1.83 10.71
N THR A 188 -28.81 0.71 10.79
CA THR A 188 -27.35 0.63 10.68
C THR A 188 -26.99 -0.06 9.37
N LYS A 189 -26.22 0.61 8.52
CA LYS A 189 -25.77 0.06 7.23
C LYS A 189 -24.37 -0.54 7.39
N LEU A 190 -24.22 -1.79 7.00
CA LEU A 190 -22.92 -2.48 6.97
C LEU A 190 -22.20 -2.15 5.66
N LEU A 191 -21.48 -1.04 5.66
CA LEU A 191 -20.84 -0.46 4.46
C LEU A 191 -19.84 -1.39 3.76
N GLU A 192 -19.23 -2.32 4.49
CA GLU A 192 -18.31 -3.33 3.94
C GLU A 192 -19.02 -4.35 3.02
N THR A 193 -20.33 -4.53 3.18
CA THR A 193 -21.14 -5.43 2.34
C THR A 193 -21.69 -4.77 1.09
N CYS A 194 -21.50 -3.45 0.94
CA CYS A 194 -22.03 -2.68 -0.17
C CYS A 194 -21.31 -3.02 -1.47
N LYS A 195 -22.05 -3.48 -2.48
CA LYS A 195 -21.52 -3.65 -3.85
C LYS A 195 -21.61 -2.31 -4.58
N ALA A 196 -20.52 -1.54 -4.58
CA ALA A 196 -20.38 -0.32 -5.39
C ALA A 196 -19.81 -0.64 -6.78
N SER A 197 -20.13 0.18 -7.77
CA SER A 197 -19.76 -0.02 -9.19
C SER A 197 -18.45 0.66 -9.61
N GLU A 198 -17.76 1.34 -8.69
CA GLU A 198 -16.51 2.06 -8.96
C GLU A 198 -15.30 1.29 -8.42
N ALA A 199 -14.29 1.13 -9.28
CA ALA A 199 -13.05 0.46 -8.96
C ALA A 199 -12.11 1.43 -8.23
N GLY A 200 -11.85 1.14 -6.96
CA GLY A 200 -10.68 1.66 -6.26
C GLY A 200 -9.52 0.69 -6.36
N PHE A 201 -8.35 1.13 -5.92
CA PHE A 201 -7.19 0.27 -5.73
C PHE A 201 -6.49 0.61 -4.42
N THR A 202 -5.83 -0.39 -3.85
CA THR A 202 -5.01 -0.25 -2.65
C THR A 202 -3.81 -1.18 -2.78
N THR A 203 -2.70 -0.80 -2.15
CA THR A 203 -1.53 -1.67 -2.05
C THR A 203 -1.85 -2.94 -1.25
N HIS A 204 -1.14 -4.02 -1.57
CA HIS A 204 -1.21 -5.31 -0.87
C HIS A 204 -0.46 -5.28 0.48
N SER A 205 0.56 -4.42 0.60
CA SER A 205 1.33 -4.28 1.85
C SER A 205 0.48 -3.61 2.92
N LYS A 206 0.28 -4.30 4.05
CA LYS A 206 -0.42 -3.72 5.21
C LYS A 206 0.37 -2.56 5.82
N VAL A 207 1.70 -2.59 5.80
CA VAL A 207 2.55 -1.52 6.37
C VAL A 207 2.45 -0.24 5.54
N LEU A 208 2.54 -0.35 4.21
CA LEU A 208 2.43 0.78 3.28
C LEU A 208 0.98 1.14 2.92
N GLY A 209 0.00 0.41 3.50
CA GLY A 209 -1.41 0.54 3.19
C GLY A 209 -2.13 1.67 3.92
N VAL A 210 -3.39 1.86 3.53
CA VAL A 210 -4.33 2.79 4.17
C VAL A 210 -5.43 1.98 4.83
N SER A 211 -5.68 2.22 6.11
CA SER A 211 -6.82 1.64 6.82
C SER A 211 -8.03 2.56 6.71
N LYS A 212 -9.20 1.95 6.50
CA LYS A 212 -10.50 2.63 6.48
C LYS A 212 -11.37 2.12 7.62
N LYS A 213 -12.01 3.05 8.33
CA LYS A 213 -13.10 2.77 9.25
C LYS A 213 -14.33 3.56 8.83
N SER A 214 -15.44 2.88 8.58
CA SER A 214 -16.68 3.51 8.11
C SER A 214 -17.85 3.17 9.03
N SER A 215 -18.79 4.09 9.19
CA SER A 215 -20.05 3.86 9.91
C SER A 215 -21.19 4.63 9.23
N SER A 216 -22.37 4.04 9.07
CA SER A 216 -23.57 4.74 8.62
C SER A 216 -24.75 4.33 9.49
N VAL A 217 -25.32 5.31 10.19
CA VAL A 217 -26.44 5.12 11.11
C VAL A 217 -27.51 6.15 10.78
N THR A 218 -28.76 5.71 10.64
CA THR A 218 -29.93 6.57 10.49
C THR A 218 -30.91 6.30 11.63
N VAL A 219 -31.31 7.35 12.33
CA VAL A 219 -32.32 7.29 13.40
C VAL A 219 -33.60 7.94 12.91
N PHE A 220 -34.69 7.17 12.88
CA PHE A 220 -36.02 7.62 12.53
C PHE A 220 -36.86 7.75 13.79
N ARG A 221 -37.47 8.92 14.03
CA ARG A 221 -38.55 9.10 15.00
C ARG A 221 -39.86 9.23 14.24
N LEU A 222 -40.85 8.45 14.66
CA LEU A 222 -42.10 8.30 13.93
C LEU A 222 -43.26 8.95 14.71
N GLU A 223 -44.18 9.55 13.97
CA GLU A 223 -45.44 10.09 14.46
C GLU A 223 -46.54 9.62 13.49
N ASP A 224 -47.57 8.96 14.02
CA ASP A 224 -48.62 8.29 13.23
C ASP A 224 -48.09 7.30 12.17
N GLY A 225 -46.94 6.65 12.43
CA GLY A 225 -46.32 5.71 11.48
C GLY A 225 -45.61 6.36 10.30
N PHE A 226 -45.51 7.70 10.25
CA PHE A 226 -44.71 8.45 9.28
C PHE A 226 -43.52 9.15 9.95
N ILE A 227 -42.55 9.60 9.16
CA ILE A 227 -41.33 10.26 9.65
C ILE A 227 -41.69 11.62 10.27
N LYS A 228 -41.46 11.77 11.57
CA LYS A 228 -41.38 13.07 12.25
C LYS A 228 -39.98 13.66 12.06
N THR A 229 -38.95 12.86 12.36
CA THR A 229 -37.54 13.22 12.13
C THR A 229 -36.76 12.02 11.61
N ALA A 230 -35.89 12.22 10.62
CA ALA A 230 -34.86 11.27 10.22
C ALA A 230 -33.49 11.94 10.30
N GLU A 231 -32.60 11.39 11.13
CA GLU A 231 -31.24 11.89 11.34
C GLU A 231 -30.26 10.80 10.88
N ALA A 232 -29.54 11.04 9.79
CA ALA A 232 -28.50 10.14 9.30
C ALA A 232 -27.13 10.74 9.57
N GLU A 233 -26.22 9.95 10.13
CA GLU A 233 -24.80 10.27 10.23
C GLU A 233 -23.98 9.14 9.59
N GLU A 234 -23.18 9.52 8.61
CA GLU A 234 -22.21 8.65 7.94
C GLU A 234 -20.80 9.20 8.16
N THR A 235 -19.88 8.35 8.62
CA THR A 235 -18.49 8.71 8.85
C THR A 235 -17.54 7.77 8.14
N HIS A 236 -16.48 8.34 7.57
CA HIS A 236 -15.36 7.60 6.99
C HIS A 236 -14.07 8.17 7.52
N THR A 237 -13.24 7.34 8.15
CA THR A 237 -11.90 7.70 8.61
C THR A 237 -10.89 6.89 7.82
N LEU A 238 -9.96 7.59 7.17
CA LEU A 238 -8.90 7.00 6.36
C LEU A 238 -7.55 7.39 6.98
N ALA A 239 -6.67 6.43 7.21
CA ALA A 239 -5.38 6.65 7.87
C ALA A 239 -4.26 5.85 7.21
N VAL A 240 -3.11 6.48 7.01
CA VAL A 240 -1.89 5.79 6.57
C VAL A 240 -1.40 4.90 7.72
N ASN A 241 -1.18 3.61 7.46
CA ASN A 241 -0.84 2.66 8.53
C ASN A 241 0.52 2.95 9.18
N ALA A 242 1.53 3.29 8.36
CA ALA A 242 2.85 3.71 8.84
C ALA A 242 2.84 5.01 9.68
N ARG A 243 1.76 5.81 9.60
CA ARG A 243 1.64 7.06 10.35
C ARG A 243 0.17 7.46 10.52
N ARG A 244 -0.48 7.02 11.61
CA ARG A 244 -1.91 7.25 11.84
C ARG A 244 -2.25 8.71 12.12
N SER A 245 -1.25 9.56 12.41
CA SER A 245 -1.46 11.01 12.47
C SER A 245 -1.81 11.61 11.10
N ALA A 246 -1.39 10.99 10.00
CA ALA A 246 -1.79 11.33 8.63
C ALA A 246 -3.13 10.64 8.30
N ALA A 247 -4.20 11.17 8.90
CA ALA A 247 -5.53 10.62 8.77
C ALA A 247 -6.57 11.71 8.53
N THR A 248 -7.54 11.40 7.68
CA THR A 248 -8.66 12.28 7.32
C THR A 248 -9.97 11.65 7.79
N LYS A 249 -10.95 12.50 8.07
CA LYS A 249 -12.30 12.10 8.43
C LYS A 249 -13.29 12.86 7.56
N VAL A 250 -14.21 12.11 6.96
CA VAL A 250 -15.40 12.62 6.30
C VAL A 250 -16.58 12.33 7.20
N THR A 251 -17.42 13.33 7.44
CA THR A 251 -18.69 13.19 8.14
C THR A 251 -19.77 13.77 7.24
N SER A 252 -20.75 12.95 6.86
CA SER A 252 -21.96 13.40 6.16
C SER A 252 -23.14 13.26 7.10
N ARG A 253 -23.93 14.33 7.20
CA ARG A 253 -25.16 14.34 7.99
C ARG A 253 -26.34 14.68 7.09
N GLN A 254 -27.47 14.04 7.36
CA GLN A 254 -28.74 14.39 6.76
C GLN A 254 -29.79 14.51 7.85
N THR A 255 -30.60 15.56 7.81
CA THR A 255 -31.76 15.72 8.69
C THR A 255 -33.00 15.97 7.84
N LEU A 256 -34.05 15.20 8.07
CA LEU A 256 -35.36 15.40 7.47
C LEU A 256 -36.38 15.57 8.59
N VAL A 257 -37.05 16.73 8.66
CA VAL A 257 -37.97 17.08 9.74
C VAL A 257 -39.33 17.44 9.17
N LEU A 258 -40.40 16.85 9.70
CA LEU A 258 -41.77 17.22 9.35
C LEU A 258 -42.12 18.57 9.99
N VAL A 259 -42.48 19.55 9.16
CA VAL A 259 -42.81 20.92 9.59
C VAL A 259 -44.32 21.13 9.67
N GLY A 260 -45.09 20.48 8.79
CA GLY A 260 -46.55 20.61 8.75
C GLY A 260 -47.21 19.67 7.76
N LYS A 261 -48.54 19.62 7.82
CA LYS A 261 -49.41 18.83 6.94
C LYS A 261 -50.50 19.75 6.37
N ASP A 262 -50.64 19.78 5.05
CA ASP A 262 -51.68 20.54 4.33
C ASP A 262 -52.61 19.60 3.55
N ALA A 263 -53.71 20.12 3.00
CA ALA A 263 -54.52 19.40 2.02
C ALA A 263 -53.71 19.17 0.73
N GLY A 264 -53.58 17.90 0.33
CA GLY A 264 -52.86 17.48 -0.87
C GLY A 264 -53.79 17.18 -2.05
N PRO A 265 -53.23 17.02 -3.27
CA PRO A 265 -54.01 16.68 -4.45
C PRO A 265 -54.64 15.28 -4.33
N PRO A 266 -55.75 15.02 -5.05
CA PRO A 266 -56.39 13.70 -5.06
C PRO A 266 -55.52 12.66 -5.79
N GLU A 267 -55.68 11.40 -5.39
CA GLU A 267 -55.03 10.26 -6.05
C GLU A 267 -55.47 10.13 -7.51
N ARG A 268 -54.54 9.75 -8.39
CA ARG A 268 -54.85 9.46 -9.79
C ARG A 268 -55.31 8.02 -9.95
N ALA A 269 -56.35 7.81 -10.77
CA ALA A 269 -56.79 6.47 -11.14
C ALA A 269 -55.83 5.84 -12.17
N GLY A 270 -55.45 4.59 -11.95
CA GLY A 270 -54.63 3.81 -12.89
C GLY A 270 -54.46 2.37 -12.44
N LYS A 271 -54.39 1.43 -13.40
CA LYS A 271 -54.20 0.00 -13.11
C LYS A 271 -52.75 -0.33 -12.74
N ASP A 272 -51.81 0.37 -13.32
CA ASP A 272 -50.37 0.15 -13.21
C ASP A 272 -49.59 1.46 -12.99
N VAL A 273 -48.48 1.37 -12.26
CA VAL A 273 -47.61 2.53 -11.94
C VAL A 273 -47.07 3.18 -13.20
N THR A 274 -46.71 2.39 -14.21
CA THR A 274 -46.14 2.88 -15.46
C THR A 274 -47.12 3.77 -16.23
N GLY A 275 -48.37 3.35 -16.40
CA GLY A 275 -49.42 4.18 -16.99
C GLY A 275 -49.65 5.49 -16.22
N VAL A 276 -49.61 5.44 -14.88
CA VAL A 276 -49.76 6.64 -14.04
C VAL A 276 -48.59 7.59 -14.22
N VAL A 277 -47.34 7.10 -14.24
CA VAL A 277 -46.14 7.93 -14.45
C VAL A 277 -46.20 8.63 -15.82
N THR A 278 -46.52 7.90 -16.88
CA THR A 278 -46.65 8.47 -18.24
C THR A 278 -47.77 9.51 -18.32
N SER A 279 -48.86 9.34 -17.56
CA SER A 279 -49.95 10.33 -17.49
C SER A 279 -49.56 11.64 -16.79
N ILE A 280 -48.50 11.64 -15.98
CA ILE A 280 -48.01 12.82 -15.28
C ILE A 280 -47.11 13.61 -16.21
N ASP A 281 -46.13 12.93 -16.80
CA ASP A 281 -45.19 13.49 -17.77
C ASP A 281 -44.53 12.34 -18.53
N ASP A 282 -44.62 12.34 -19.86
CA ASP A 282 -44.06 11.31 -20.73
C ASP A 282 -42.52 11.30 -20.74
N LYS A 283 -41.89 12.37 -20.25
CA LYS A 283 -40.42 12.50 -20.16
C LYS A 283 -39.84 11.90 -18.87
N LEU A 284 -40.67 11.49 -17.91
CA LEU A 284 -40.22 10.81 -16.70
C LEU A 284 -39.86 9.37 -17.01
N ALA A 285 -38.68 8.94 -16.56
CA ALA A 285 -38.21 7.59 -16.79
C ALA A 285 -37.60 6.95 -15.55
N ALA A 286 -37.68 5.63 -15.48
CA ALA A 286 -37.07 4.85 -14.41
C ALA A 286 -35.54 4.86 -14.56
N VAL A 287 -34.85 5.65 -13.74
CA VAL A 287 -33.38 5.83 -13.79
C VAL A 287 -32.62 5.05 -12.71
N GLY A 288 -33.34 4.27 -11.89
CA GLY A 288 -32.76 3.44 -10.81
C GLY A 288 -32.30 4.23 -9.58
N ILE A 289 -32.27 3.57 -8.41
CA ILE A 289 -31.98 4.21 -7.11
C ILE A 289 -30.48 4.32 -6.80
N ALA A 290 -29.64 3.47 -7.40
CA ALA A 290 -28.20 3.52 -7.22
C ALA A 290 -27.61 4.77 -7.87
N ALA A 291 -26.55 5.33 -7.27
CA ALA A 291 -25.90 6.52 -7.80
C ALA A 291 -25.31 6.31 -9.20
N GLU A 292 -25.41 7.35 -10.03
CA GLU A 292 -24.77 7.42 -11.34
C GLU A 292 -23.34 7.93 -11.23
N LYS A 293 -22.47 7.47 -12.13
CA LYS A 293 -21.07 7.90 -12.19
C LYS A 293 -20.98 9.34 -12.69
N VAL A 294 -20.37 10.20 -11.88
CA VAL A 294 -20.07 11.59 -12.23
C VAL A 294 -18.59 11.69 -12.62
N LYS A 295 -18.33 12.16 -13.86
CA LYS A 295 -16.98 12.52 -14.31
C LYS A 295 -16.75 14.01 -14.03
N SER A 296 -15.77 14.33 -13.20
CA SER A 296 -15.33 15.71 -12.99
C SER A 296 -14.74 16.26 -14.30
N LYS A 297 -15.41 17.19 -14.97
CA LYS A 297 -14.83 17.93 -16.10
C LYS A 297 -14.01 19.10 -15.55
N CYS A 298 -12.69 18.98 -15.60
CA CYS A 298 -11.84 20.14 -15.30
C CYS A 298 -11.89 21.14 -16.46
N LYS A 299 -12.36 22.36 -16.20
CA LYS A 299 -12.27 23.47 -17.16
C LYS A 299 -10.97 24.21 -16.90
N GLY A 300 -10.10 24.32 -17.93
CA GLY A 300 -8.84 25.06 -17.84
C GLY A 300 -7.70 24.36 -17.07
N CYS A 301 -7.75 23.04 -16.91
CA CYS A 301 -6.58 22.29 -16.43
C CYS A 301 -5.46 22.35 -17.49
N PRO A 302 -4.19 22.47 -17.07
CA PRO A 302 -3.07 22.42 -18.00
C PRO A 302 -3.02 21.06 -18.72
N SER A 303 -2.50 21.07 -19.94
CA SER A 303 -2.21 19.83 -20.67
C SER A 303 -1.13 19.01 -19.95
N LEU A 304 -1.02 17.72 -20.25
CA LEU A 304 0.01 16.88 -19.64
C LEU A 304 1.43 17.42 -19.93
N LEU A 305 1.64 17.95 -21.15
CA LEU A 305 2.93 18.52 -21.56
C LEU A 305 3.26 19.80 -20.79
N GLU A 306 2.29 20.69 -20.59
CA GLU A 306 2.46 21.89 -19.76
C GLU A 306 2.81 21.53 -18.31
N HIS A 307 2.13 20.52 -17.75
CA HIS A 307 2.44 20.06 -16.41
C HIS A 307 3.85 19.46 -16.33
N TRP A 308 4.25 18.64 -17.32
CA TRP A 308 5.62 18.11 -17.41
C TRP A 308 6.67 19.24 -17.43
N GLN A 309 6.49 20.25 -18.30
CA GLN A 309 7.40 21.39 -18.41
C GLN A 309 7.53 22.17 -17.09
N ALA A 310 6.45 22.27 -16.31
CA ALA A 310 6.46 22.92 -15.00
C ALA A 310 7.25 22.14 -13.94
N VAL A 311 7.25 20.80 -14.00
CA VAL A 311 7.85 19.94 -12.96
C VAL A 311 9.21 19.35 -13.32
N GLN A 312 9.59 19.30 -14.61
CA GLN A 312 10.79 18.63 -15.09
C GLN A 312 12.07 19.07 -14.34
N LYS A 313 12.23 20.36 -14.05
CA LYS A 313 13.38 20.88 -13.29
C LYS A 313 13.52 20.28 -11.89
N GLN A 314 12.39 19.95 -11.25
CA GLN A 314 12.38 19.32 -9.92
C GLN A 314 12.71 17.82 -9.99
N LEU A 315 12.62 17.21 -11.18
CA LEU A 315 12.88 15.78 -11.40
C LEU A 315 14.30 15.53 -11.93
N GLU A 316 15.12 16.56 -12.11
CA GLU A 316 16.53 16.41 -12.46
C GLU A 316 17.31 15.66 -11.35
N PRO A 317 18.35 14.87 -11.69
CA PRO A 317 19.09 14.05 -10.73
C PRO A 317 19.56 14.78 -9.47
N ALA A 318 20.00 16.03 -9.59
CA ALA A 318 20.49 16.84 -8.47
C ALA A 318 19.39 17.23 -7.45
N SER A 319 18.12 17.17 -7.84
CA SER A 319 16.97 17.53 -6.99
C SER A 319 16.32 16.32 -6.33
N LEU A 320 16.71 15.09 -6.69
CA LEU A 320 16.05 13.87 -6.21
C LEU A 320 16.11 13.69 -4.69
N SER A 321 17.17 14.15 -4.04
CA SER A 321 17.32 14.09 -2.57
C SER A 321 16.45 15.10 -1.81
N LYS A 322 15.70 15.97 -2.50
CA LYS A 322 14.82 16.98 -1.90
C LYS A 322 13.36 16.53 -1.98
N ALA A 323 12.55 16.88 -0.99
CA ALA A 323 11.13 16.54 -0.93
C ALA A 323 10.29 17.13 -2.10
N THR A 324 10.81 18.12 -2.83
CA THR A 324 10.14 18.67 -4.01
C THR A 324 10.07 17.68 -5.17
N ALA A 325 11.08 16.82 -5.34
CA ALA A 325 11.10 15.80 -6.40
C ALA A 325 9.98 14.75 -6.24
N PRO A 326 9.87 14.01 -5.11
CA PRO A 326 8.78 13.05 -4.92
C PRO A 326 7.41 13.72 -4.91
N ARG A 327 7.26 14.97 -4.42
CA ARG A 327 5.97 15.69 -4.53
C ARG A 327 5.59 15.97 -6.00
N SER A 328 6.53 16.45 -6.81
CA SER A 328 6.33 16.68 -8.24
C SER A 328 6.04 15.38 -8.99
N PHE A 329 6.73 14.31 -8.64
CA PHE A 329 6.48 12.95 -9.16
C PHE A 329 5.05 12.47 -8.89
N LEU A 330 4.58 12.59 -7.64
CA LEU A 330 3.20 12.22 -7.29
C LEU A 330 2.16 13.04 -8.05
N ALA A 331 2.39 14.36 -8.17
CA ALA A 331 1.50 15.24 -8.94
C ALA A 331 1.45 14.87 -10.42
N LEU A 332 2.61 14.56 -11.02
CA LEU A 332 2.72 14.14 -12.43
C LEU A 332 1.98 12.81 -12.68
N ILE A 333 2.12 11.82 -11.79
CA ILE A 333 1.40 10.54 -11.88
C ILE A 333 -0.11 10.76 -12.00
N GLN A 334 -0.68 11.69 -11.22
CA GLN A 334 -2.12 11.99 -11.25
C GLN A 334 -2.58 12.59 -12.57
N SER A 335 -1.73 13.36 -13.24
CA SER A 335 -2.00 13.84 -14.60
C SER A 335 -1.87 12.73 -15.63
N ILE A 336 -0.84 11.88 -15.54
CA ILE A 336 -0.63 10.75 -16.46
C ILE A 336 -1.82 9.78 -16.41
N ARG A 337 -2.37 9.50 -15.21
CA ARG A 337 -3.53 8.62 -15.02
C ARG A 337 -4.79 9.06 -15.80
N LYS A 338 -4.87 10.34 -16.17
CA LYS A 338 -6.01 10.94 -16.88
C LYS A 338 -5.71 11.17 -18.37
N ALA A 339 -4.46 10.97 -18.78
CA ALA A 339 -3.98 11.27 -20.12
C ALA A 339 -4.16 10.10 -21.09
N SER A 340 -4.16 10.43 -22.38
CA SER A 340 -4.13 9.46 -23.47
C SER A 340 -2.72 8.96 -23.76
N LYS A 341 -2.62 7.82 -24.48
CA LYS A 341 -1.34 7.23 -24.90
C LYS A 341 -0.47 8.24 -25.67
N ASP A 342 -1.06 9.00 -26.60
CA ASP A 342 -0.32 9.93 -27.46
C ASP A 342 0.25 11.12 -26.68
N GLU A 343 -0.49 11.63 -25.69
CA GLU A 343 0.00 12.70 -24.80
C GLU A 343 1.18 12.22 -23.96
N ILE A 344 1.13 10.98 -23.48
CA ILE A 344 2.22 10.36 -22.70
C ILE A 344 3.46 10.19 -23.57
N LEU A 345 3.31 9.71 -24.81
CA LEU A 345 4.42 9.57 -25.76
C LEU A 345 5.07 10.92 -26.09
N LYS A 346 4.29 12.00 -26.19
CA LYS A 346 4.83 13.36 -26.38
C LYS A 346 5.71 13.81 -25.20
N VAL A 347 5.32 13.47 -23.96
CA VAL A 347 6.16 13.75 -22.78
C VAL A 347 7.46 12.95 -22.83
N LEU A 348 7.40 11.64 -23.08
CA LEU A 348 8.60 10.79 -23.16
C LEU A 348 9.58 11.27 -24.24
N LYS A 349 9.07 11.69 -25.42
CA LYS A 349 9.89 12.20 -26.52
C LYS A 349 10.45 13.61 -26.29
N SER A 350 9.85 14.40 -25.41
CA SER A 350 10.30 15.78 -25.12
C SER A 350 11.21 15.89 -23.89
N ALA A 351 11.33 14.81 -23.10
CA ALA A 351 12.19 14.80 -21.92
C ALA A 351 13.68 14.91 -22.28
N SER A 352 14.44 15.65 -21.47
CA SER A 352 15.91 15.71 -21.56
C SER A 352 16.51 14.34 -21.25
N LYS A 353 17.72 14.05 -21.76
CA LYS A 353 18.43 12.78 -21.46
C LYS A 353 18.60 12.53 -19.95
N THR A 354 18.72 13.59 -19.15
CA THR A 354 18.92 13.53 -17.69
C THR A 354 17.62 13.31 -16.90
N ALA A 355 16.48 13.82 -17.38
CA ALA A 355 15.17 13.69 -16.73
C ALA A 355 14.33 12.52 -17.30
N LEU A 356 14.74 11.95 -18.43
CA LEU A 356 14.05 10.84 -19.09
C LEU A 356 13.89 9.60 -18.18
N PRO A 357 14.89 9.16 -17.39
CA PRO A 357 14.69 8.08 -16.42
C PRO A 357 13.56 8.33 -15.43
N GLN A 358 13.41 9.56 -14.94
CA GLN A 358 12.37 9.97 -13.99
C GLN A 358 11.00 10.07 -14.66
N ALA A 359 10.95 10.44 -15.95
CA ALA A 359 9.74 10.34 -16.75
C ALA A 359 9.29 8.88 -16.90
N VAL A 360 10.23 7.96 -17.16
CA VAL A 360 9.96 6.51 -17.21
C VAL A 360 9.44 5.99 -15.87
N ASP A 361 10.06 6.40 -14.75
CA ASP A 361 9.58 6.05 -13.40
C ASP A 361 8.12 6.50 -13.20
N ALA A 362 7.78 7.74 -13.59
CA ALA A 362 6.44 8.32 -13.41
C ALA A 362 5.38 7.67 -14.31
N VAL A 363 5.69 7.46 -15.60
CA VAL A 363 4.77 6.84 -16.55
C VAL A 363 4.48 5.40 -16.14
N THR A 364 5.51 4.63 -15.78
CA THR A 364 5.34 3.23 -15.36
C THR A 364 4.56 3.13 -14.05
N SER A 365 4.86 3.99 -13.08
CA SER A 365 4.17 4.03 -11.77
C SER A 365 2.69 4.42 -11.86
N SER A 366 2.27 5.09 -12.95
CA SER A 366 0.87 5.48 -13.14
C SER A 366 -0.09 4.29 -13.33
N GLN A 367 0.42 3.14 -13.78
CA GLN A 367 -0.26 1.84 -13.82
C GLN A 367 -1.60 1.81 -14.59
N THR A 368 -1.74 2.63 -15.64
CA THR A 368 -2.90 2.59 -16.54
C THR A 368 -2.61 1.77 -17.81
N PRO A 369 -3.66 1.29 -18.52
CA PRO A 369 -3.46 0.66 -19.83
C PRO A 369 -2.75 1.58 -20.84
N ALA A 370 -3.14 2.86 -20.90
CA ALA A 370 -2.56 3.82 -21.82
C ALA A 370 -1.08 4.11 -21.52
N SER A 371 -0.70 4.19 -20.25
CA SER A 371 0.69 4.40 -19.85
C SER A 371 1.57 3.17 -20.12
N LEU A 372 1.06 1.96 -19.89
CA LEU A 372 1.79 0.73 -20.21
C LEU A 372 2.02 0.61 -21.72
N ASP A 373 0.99 0.85 -22.54
CA ASP A 373 1.10 0.79 -23.99
C ASP A 373 2.05 1.86 -24.54
N ALA A 374 2.07 3.05 -23.95
CA ALA A 374 3.04 4.09 -24.30
C ALA A 374 4.48 3.65 -23.98
N MET A 375 4.71 3.02 -22.83
CA MET A 375 6.04 2.52 -22.44
C MET A 375 6.53 1.39 -23.35
N LEU A 376 5.66 0.45 -23.69
CA LEU A 376 5.99 -0.67 -24.58
C LEU A 376 6.29 -0.21 -26.01
N GLU A 377 5.65 0.86 -26.48
CA GLU A 377 5.98 1.48 -27.78
C GLU A 377 7.29 2.29 -27.72
N PHE A 378 7.55 2.97 -26.61
CA PHE A 378 8.72 3.83 -26.46
C PHE A 378 10.02 3.06 -26.24
N LEU A 379 9.99 1.95 -25.49
CA LEU A 379 11.17 1.16 -25.14
C LEU A 379 11.44 0.07 -26.18
N ASN A 380 12.66 0.06 -26.71
CA ASN A 380 13.13 -1.03 -27.56
C ASN A 380 14.04 -1.98 -26.77
N PHE A 381 13.54 -3.16 -26.40
CA PHE A 381 14.29 -4.20 -25.67
C PHE A 381 15.36 -4.91 -26.50
N THR A 382 15.37 -4.73 -27.83
CA THR A 382 16.42 -5.28 -28.70
C THR A 382 17.70 -4.44 -28.70
N ASP A 383 17.62 -3.17 -28.30
CA ASP A 383 18.76 -2.26 -28.24
C ASP A 383 19.46 -2.34 -26.88
N ALA A 384 20.73 -2.79 -26.88
CA ALA A 384 21.55 -2.87 -25.69
C ALA A 384 21.93 -1.47 -25.12
N LYS A 385 21.88 -0.41 -25.93
CA LYS A 385 22.18 0.96 -25.48
C LYS A 385 21.08 1.55 -24.60
N GLY A 386 19.87 0.97 -24.63
CA GLY A 386 18.71 1.39 -23.83
C GLY A 386 18.68 0.85 -22.39
N LEU A 387 19.75 0.21 -21.92
CA LEU A 387 19.80 -0.56 -20.67
C LEU A 387 19.23 0.19 -19.46
N VAL A 388 19.64 1.45 -19.25
CA VAL A 388 19.20 2.24 -18.09
C VAL A 388 17.67 2.44 -18.08
N LEU A 389 17.07 2.77 -19.22
CA LEU A 389 15.62 3.03 -19.28
C LEU A 389 14.80 1.73 -19.17
N GLN A 390 15.30 0.65 -19.78
CA GLN A 390 14.69 -0.69 -19.68
C GLN A 390 14.70 -1.16 -18.21
N GLU A 391 15.83 -1.01 -17.52
CA GLU A 391 15.96 -1.39 -16.12
C GLU A 391 15.05 -0.56 -15.20
N ARG A 392 14.96 0.76 -15.41
CA ARG A 392 14.01 1.64 -14.68
C ARG A 392 12.57 1.20 -14.85
N PHE A 393 12.16 0.89 -16.08
CA PHE A 393 10.82 0.37 -16.35
C PHE A 393 10.56 -0.94 -15.60
N LEU A 394 11.51 -1.89 -15.64
CA LEU A 394 11.36 -3.18 -14.97
C LEU A 394 11.30 -3.03 -13.45
N TYR A 395 12.17 -2.23 -12.83
CA TYR A 395 12.10 -1.97 -11.40
C TYR A 395 10.81 -1.24 -11.00
N ALA A 396 10.34 -0.26 -11.79
CA ALA A 396 9.05 0.38 -11.54
C ALA A 396 7.87 -0.60 -11.65
N CYS A 397 7.91 -1.57 -12.58
CA CYS A 397 6.97 -2.70 -12.61
C CYS A 397 7.08 -3.56 -11.34
N GLY A 398 8.30 -3.87 -10.90
CA GLY A 398 8.57 -4.59 -9.66
C GLY A 398 7.95 -3.91 -8.44
N PHE A 399 8.05 -2.58 -8.36
CA PHE A 399 7.48 -1.76 -7.28
C PHE A 399 6.02 -1.38 -7.48
N ALA A 400 5.35 -1.84 -8.54
CA ALA A 400 3.95 -1.53 -8.80
C ALA A 400 3.09 -1.80 -7.56
N SER A 401 2.31 -0.78 -7.18
CA SER A 401 1.46 -0.81 -5.99
C SER A 401 0.23 -1.71 -6.20
N HIS A 402 -0.30 -1.73 -7.42
CA HIS A 402 -1.47 -2.52 -7.80
C HIS A 402 -1.31 -3.18 -9.18
N PRO A 403 -0.36 -4.11 -9.35
CA PRO A 403 -0.15 -4.79 -10.64
C PRO A 403 -1.42 -5.54 -11.08
N ASN A 404 -1.54 -5.70 -12.40
CA ASN A 404 -2.64 -6.41 -13.08
C ASN A 404 -2.08 -7.48 -14.04
N GLU A 405 -2.97 -8.34 -14.55
CA GLU A 405 -2.60 -9.42 -15.47
C GLU A 405 -1.91 -8.92 -16.73
N ARG A 406 -2.36 -7.79 -17.28
CA ARG A 406 -1.83 -7.21 -18.52
C ARG A 406 -0.35 -6.81 -18.38
N MET A 407 0.05 -6.28 -17.22
CA MET A 407 1.46 -5.96 -16.95
C MET A 407 2.32 -7.23 -16.94
N LEU A 408 1.85 -8.31 -16.31
CA LEU A 408 2.56 -9.58 -16.32
C LEU A 408 2.62 -10.19 -17.73
N GLN A 409 1.52 -10.11 -18.49
CA GLN A 409 1.48 -10.57 -19.88
C GLN A 409 2.49 -9.81 -20.74
N ALA A 410 2.61 -8.48 -20.56
CA ALA A 410 3.60 -7.69 -21.28
C ALA A 410 5.04 -8.14 -20.99
N LEU A 411 5.37 -8.47 -19.73
CA LEU A 411 6.70 -9.01 -19.40
C LEU A 411 6.93 -10.41 -19.98
N LEU A 412 5.90 -11.26 -20.01
CA LEU A 412 5.97 -12.57 -20.68
C LEU A 412 6.25 -12.42 -22.18
N ASP A 413 5.60 -11.45 -22.83
CA ASP A 413 5.77 -11.19 -24.26
C ASP A 413 7.17 -10.62 -24.55
N ILE A 414 7.69 -9.73 -23.69
CA ILE A 414 9.07 -9.25 -23.76
C ILE A 414 10.06 -10.40 -23.62
N ASN A 415 9.83 -11.30 -22.65
CA ASN A 415 10.72 -12.45 -22.40
C ASN A 415 10.73 -13.46 -23.56
N LYS A 416 9.60 -13.63 -24.26
CA LYS A 416 9.52 -14.45 -25.48
C LYS A 416 10.19 -13.79 -26.68
N GLY A 417 10.29 -12.46 -26.67
CA GLY A 417 10.94 -11.67 -27.71
C GLY A 417 12.47 -11.71 -27.65
N LYS A 418 13.10 -10.92 -28.52
CA LYS A 418 14.56 -10.75 -28.52
C LYS A 418 14.94 -9.65 -27.53
N ILE A 419 15.82 -9.98 -26.59
CA ILE A 419 16.39 -9.02 -25.63
C ILE A 419 17.87 -8.82 -25.96
N GLY A 420 18.29 -7.56 -26.12
CA GLY A 420 19.65 -7.21 -26.53
C GLY A 420 20.72 -7.38 -25.43
N SER A 421 20.30 -7.39 -24.15
CA SER A 421 21.19 -7.51 -22.99
C SER A 421 20.77 -8.67 -22.07
N ARG A 422 21.76 -9.48 -21.64
CA ARG A 422 21.55 -10.60 -20.69
C ARG A 422 21.04 -10.10 -19.33
N ASP A 423 21.58 -8.99 -18.86
CA ASP A 423 21.20 -8.29 -17.62
C ASP A 423 19.72 -7.92 -17.58
N ILE A 424 19.19 -7.50 -18.73
CA ILE A 424 17.79 -7.12 -18.88
C ILE A 424 16.91 -8.37 -18.94
N LYS A 425 17.37 -9.45 -19.60
CA LYS A 425 16.69 -10.76 -19.57
C LYS A 425 16.55 -11.26 -18.13
N GLU A 426 17.63 -11.18 -17.35
CA GLU A 426 17.61 -11.53 -15.93
C GLU A 426 16.63 -10.67 -15.13
N SER A 427 16.68 -9.35 -15.30
CA SER A 427 15.79 -8.42 -14.63
C SER A 427 14.31 -8.68 -14.96
N VAL A 428 13.98 -9.02 -16.21
CA VAL A 428 12.60 -9.37 -16.62
C VAL A 428 12.09 -10.56 -15.80
N VAL A 429 12.87 -11.65 -15.73
CA VAL A 429 12.44 -12.87 -15.03
C VAL A 429 12.35 -12.67 -13.52
N ILE A 430 13.30 -11.94 -12.91
CA ILE A 430 13.28 -11.60 -11.48
C ILE A 430 12.03 -10.78 -11.13
N ILE A 431 11.68 -9.80 -11.95
CA ILE A 431 10.50 -8.94 -11.73
C ILE A 431 9.20 -9.68 -11.99
N MET A 432 9.16 -10.60 -12.96
CA MET A 432 8.01 -11.49 -13.14
C MET A 432 7.70 -12.27 -11.85
N GLY A 433 8.72 -12.75 -11.14
CA GLY A 433 8.55 -13.37 -9.81
C GLY A 433 7.83 -12.45 -8.82
N ALA A 434 8.22 -11.18 -8.74
CA ALA A 434 7.59 -10.21 -7.84
C ALA A 434 6.13 -9.90 -8.22
N LEU A 435 5.83 -9.83 -9.52
CA LEU A 435 4.46 -9.64 -10.01
C LEU A 435 3.57 -10.84 -9.70
N VAL A 436 4.06 -12.07 -9.89
CA VAL A 436 3.34 -13.30 -9.55
C VAL A 436 3.00 -13.31 -8.06
N HIS A 437 3.97 -13.01 -7.19
CA HIS A 437 3.75 -12.92 -5.75
C HIS A 437 2.62 -11.95 -5.40
N LYS A 438 2.69 -10.72 -5.92
CA LYS A 438 1.68 -9.67 -5.67
C LYS A 438 0.29 -10.02 -6.20
N LEU A 439 0.20 -10.66 -7.37
CA LEU A 439 -1.08 -11.10 -7.95
C LEU A 439 -1.68 -12.27 -7.17
N CYS A 440 -0.86 -13.20 -6.70
CA CYS A 440 -1.31 -14.31 -5.85
C CYS A 440 -1.81 -13.81 -4.49
N LEU A 441 -1.13 -12.84 -3.85
CA LEU A 441 -1.61 -12.21 -2.61
C LEU A 441 -2.97 -11.50 -2.75
N LYS A 442 -3.31 -11.02 -3.95
CA LYS A 442 -4.63 -10.44 -4.27
C LYS A 442 -5.71 -11.49 -4.57
N GLY A 443 -5.41 -12.79 -4.44
CA GLY A 443 -6.34 -13.87 -4.77
C GLY A 443 -6.50 -14.12 -6.28
N SER A 444 -5.58 -13.61 -7.11
CA SER A 444 -5.60 -13.75 -8.57
C SER A 444 -4.55 -14.74 -9.09
N CYS A 445 -4.20 -15.75 -8.28
CA CYS A 445 -3.13 -16.71 -8.60
C CYS A 445 -3.49 -17.67 -9.75
N SER A 446 -4.79 -17.82 -10.05
CA SER A 446 -5.32 -18.71 -11.10
C SER A 446 -5.46 -18.06 -12.48
N LEU A 447 -5.03 -16.81 -12.64
CA LEU A 447 -5.11 -16.12 -13.93
C LEU A 447 -4.18 -16.78 -14.97
N PRO A 448 -4.56 -16.85 -16.26
CA PRO A 448 -3.76 -17.48 -17.31
C PRO A 448 -2.31 -16.99 -17.37
N ALA A 449 -2.07 -15.68 -17.38
CA ALA A 449 -0.70 -15.14 -17.43
C ALA A 449 0.10 -15.52 -16.17
N VAL A 450 -0.56 -15.56 -15.01
CA VAL A 450 0.08 -15.98 -13.75
C VAL A 450 0.49 -17.44 -13.82
N MET A 451 -0.41 -18.33 -14.25
CA MET A 451 -0.10 -19.75 -14.40
C MET A 451 1.03 -20.00 -15.40
N GLN A 452 1.06 -19.26 -16.50
CA GLN A 452 2.15 -19.35 -17.48
C GLN A 452 3.50 -18.91 -16.87
N ALA A 453 3.52 -17.79 -16.15
CA ALA A 453 4.72 -17.30 -15.47
C ALA A 453 5.17 -18.25 -14.34
N LYS A 454 4.23 -18.80 -13.55
CA LYS A 454 4.52 -19.82 -12.53
C LYS A 454 5.23 -21.01 -13.14
N LYS A 455 4.68 -21.56 -14.24
CA LYS A 455 5.28 -22.70 -14.94
C LYS A 455 6.71 -22.40 -15.40
N LEU A 456 6.91 -21.26 -16.07
CA LEU A 456 8.23 -20.83 -16.53
C LEU A 456 9.25 -20.74 -15.39
N ILE A 457 8.87 -20.12 -14.26
CA ILE A 457 9.79 -19.88 -13.14
C ILE A 457 10.06 -21.17 -12.36
N LEU A 458 9.08 -22.07 -12.21
CA LEU A 458 9.25 -23.34 -11.48
C LEU A 458 10.07 -24.36 -12.27
N GLU A 459 9.86 -24.48 -13.59
CA GLU A 459 10.60 -25.42 -14.44
C GLU A 459 11.99 -24.87 -14.83
N GLY A 460 12.17 -23.55 -14.79
CA GLY A 460 13.37 -22.84 -15.22
C GLY A 460 14.69 -23.37 -14.64
N PRO A 461 14.85 -23.50 -13.31
CA PRO A 461 16.12 -23.93 -12.69
C PRO A 461 16.63 -25.28 -13.18
N GLU A 462 15.74 -26.20 -13.55
CA GLU A 462 16.11 -27.55 -14.02
C GLU A 462 16.20 -27.65 -15.56
N SER A 463 15.73 -26.63 -16.27
CA SER A 463 15.67 -26.59 -17.74
C SER A 463 17.00 -26.24 -18.42
N THR A 464 17.97 -25.72 -17.67
CA THR A 464 19.24 -25.19 -18.20
C THR A 464 20.43 -25.64 -17.35
N LYS A 465 21.60 -25.68 -17.97
CA LYS A 465 22.90 -25.93 -17.31
C LYS A 465 23.75 -24.66 -17.19
N ASP A 466 23.31 -23.54 -17.79
CA ASP A 466 24.02 -22.27 -17.68
C ASP A 466 23.82 -21.69 -16.28
N GLU A 467 24.92 -21.51 -15.54
CA GLU A 467 24.87 -21.13 -14.14
C GLU A 467 24.16 -19.80 -13.88
N ALA A 468 24.36 -18.83 -14.75
CA ALA A 468 23.73 -17.53 -14.57
C ALA A 468 22.25 -17.56 -14.96
N GLU A 469 21.81 -18.48 -15.83
CA GLU A 469 20.36 -18.70 -16.04
C GLU A 469 19.70 -19.41 -14.86
N VAL A 470 20.39 -20.37 -14.22
CA VAL A 470 19.89 -21.02 -12.99
C VAL A 470 19.74 -19.98 -11.87
N GLN A 471 20.75 -19.13 -11.65
CA GLN A 471 20.69 -18.06 -10.65
C GLN A 471 19.53 -17.09 -10.91
N MET A 472 19.31 -16.68 -12.17
CA MET A 472 18.18 -15.85 -12.57
C MET A 472 16.83 -16.46 -12.13
N TYR A 473 16.61 -17.76 -12.38
CA TYR A 473 15.37 -18.41 -11.96
C TYR A 473 15.26 -18.57 -10.45
N LEU A 474 16.36 -18.88 -9.74
CA LEU A 474 16.36 -18.94 -8.27
C LEU A 474 16.05 -17.58 -7.63
N LEU A 475 16.56 -16.48 -8.19
CA LEU A 475 16.23 -15.11 -7.76
C LEU A 475 14.76 -14.76 -8.05
N ALA A 476 14.22 -15.22 -9.19
CA ALA A 476 12.80 -15.08 -9.47
C ALA A 476 11.94 -15.88 -8.47
N LEU A 477 12.34 -17.10 -8.09
CA LEU A 477 11.69 -17.88 -7.03
C LEU A 477 11.76 -17.18 -5.68
N LYS A 478 12.90 -16.55 -5.35
CA LYS A 478 13.09 -15.73 -4.15
C LYS A 478 12.10 -14.54 -4.08
N ASN A 479 11.66 -14.02 -5.21
CA ASN A 479 10.60 -13.00 -5.29
C ASN A 479 9.19 -13.58 -5.31
N CYS A 480 9.01 -14.77 -5.90
CA CYS A 480 7.70 -15.39 -6.13
C CYS A 480 7.06 -15.91 -4.84
N LEU A 481 7.89 -16.48 -3.95
CA LEU A 481 7.50 -17.03 -2.64
C LEU A 481 6.30 -18.00 -2.74
N LEU A 482 6.32 -18.84 -3.77
CA LEU A 482 5.31 -19.87 -4.00
C LEU A 482 5.59 -21.10 -3.13
N PRO A 483 4.59 -21.68 -2.45
CA PRO A 483 4.78 -22.91 -1.69
C PRO A 483 5.30 -24.07 -2.56
N GLU A 484 4.90 -24.14 -3.83
CA GLU A 484 5.34 -25.17 -4.77
C GLU A 484 6.83 -25.10 -5.10
N ALA A 485 7.49 -23.97 -4.81
CA ALA A 485 8.93 -23.81 -5.03
C ALA A 485 9.79 -24.37 -3.89
N ILE A 486 9.22 -24.64 -2.71
CA ILE A 486 9.97 -25.10 -1.54
C ILE A 486 10.77 -26.39 -1.82
N PRO A 487 10.22 -27.43 -2.48
CA PRO A 487 10.99 -28.62 -2.83
C PRO A 487 12.18 -28.32 -3.75
N ILE A 488 12.00 -27.39 -4.71
CA ILE A 488 13.04 -26.97 -5.65
C ILE A 488 14.16 -26.25 -4.88
N LEU A 489 13.79 -25.27 -4.04
CA LEU A 489 14.77 -24.54 -3.21
C LEU A 489 15.51 -25.49 -2.26
N THR A 490 14.82 -26.46 -1.68
CA THR A 490 15.43 -27.47 -0.79
C THR A 490 16.47 -28.31 -1.53
N LYS A 491 16.19 -28.70 -2.79
CA LYS A 491 17.15 -29.40 -3.66
C LYS A 491 18.38 -28.53 -3.98
N PHE A 492 18.16 -27.27 -4.37
CA PHE A 492 19.27 -26.37 -4.71
C PHE A 492 20.06 -25.89 -3.49
N ALA A 493 19.49 -25.92 -2.29
CA ALA A 493 20.19 -25.64 -1.04
C ALA A 493 21.32 -26.65 -0.72
N GLU A 494 21.27 -27.86 -1.29
CA GLU A 494 22.32 -28.87 -1.18
C GLU A 494 23.25 -28.91 -2.40
N SER A 495 23.10 -28.01 -3.38
CA SER A 495 23.84 -28.02 -4.66
C SER A 495 25.33 -27.71 -4.50
N GLU A 496 26.19 -28.39 -5.29
CA GLU A 496 27.64 -28.21 -5.26
C GLU A 496 28.10 -26.77 -5.50
N VAL A 497 27.32 -26.00 -6.26
CA VAL A 497 27.58 -24.59 -6.51
C VAL A 497 27.10 -23.74 -5.32
N GLY A 498 28.04 -23.06 -4.65
CA GLY A 498 27.75 -22.24 -3.46
C GLY A 498 26.71 -21.15 -3.70
N SER A 499 26.79 -20.45 -4.85
CA SER A 499 25.84 -19.37 -5.18
C SER A 499 24.39 -19.86 -5.26
N TYR A 500 24.14 -21.06 -5.81
CA TYR A 500 22.79 -21.64 -5.84
C TYR A 500 22.29 -21.93 -4.42
N SER A 501 23.16 -22.50 -3.59
CA SER A 501 22.82 -22.85 -2.21
C SER A 501 22.48 -21.59 -1.40
N ILE A 502 23.23 -20.51 -1.56
CA ILE A 502 22.98 -19.22 -0.88
C ILE A 502 21.65 -18.61 -1.33
N ILE A 503 21.40 -18.53 -2.64
CA ILE A 503 20.13 -17.97 -3.14
C ILE A 503 18.95 -18.81 -2.65
N ALA A 504 19.08 -20.14 -2.66
CA ALA A 504 18.03 -21.04 -2.20
C ALA A 504 17.76 -20.90 -0.69
N LEU A 505 18.79 -20.87 0.15
CA LEU A 505 18.66 -20.70 1.60
C LEU A 505 18.10 -19.32 1.96
N THR A 506 18.62 -18.25 1.35
CA THR A 506 18.08 -16.90 1.58
C THR A 506 16.68 -16.72 1.01
N ALA A 507 16.27 -17.51 0.01
CA ALA A 507 14.88 -17.58 -0.42
C ALA A 507 14.00 -18.29 0.61
N LEU A 508 14.42 -19.46 1.11
CA LEU A 508 13.71 -20.20 2.17
C LEU A 508 13.49 -19.35 3.42
N GLN A 509 14.48 -18.53 3.80
CA GLN A 509 14.38 -17.62 4.95
C GLN A 509 13.19 -16.64 4.87
N ARG A 510 12.70 -16.33 3.66
CA ARG A 510 11.60 -15.37 3.44
C ARG A 510 10.21 -15.99 3.56
N TYR A 511 10.10 -17.30 3.56
CA TYR A 511 8.81 -17.98 3.64
C TYR A 511 8.22 -17.92 5.05
N ASP A 512 6.89 -18.02 5.13
CA ASP A 512 6.21 -18.12 6.42
C ASP A 512 6.66 -19.36 7.18
N VAL A 513 6.82 -19.22 8.50
CA VAL A 513 7.28 -20.28 9.40
C VAL A 513 6.40 -21.54 9.30
N GLY A 514 5.11 -21.41 9.02
CA GLY A 514 4.19 -22.54 8.84
C GLY A 514 4.51 -23.43 7.63
N LEU A 515 5.28 -22.92 6.66
CA LEU A 515 5.71 -23.68 5.47
C LEU A 515 7.07 -24.38 5.67
N MET A 516 7.75 -24.15 6.79
CA MET A 516 9.02 -24.79 7.12
C MET A 516 8.79 -26.19 7.74
N THR A 517 8.50 -27.17 6.88
CA THR A 517 8.22 -28.55 7.28
C THR A 517 9.45 -29.26 7.85
N SER A 518 9.25 -30.44 8.44
CA SER A 518 10.33 -31.30 8.95
C SER A 518 11.39 -31.63 7.89
N GLU A 519 10.97 -31.84 6.65
CA GLU A 519 11.85 -32.23 5.54
C GLU A 519 12.78 -31.07 5.15
N VAL A 520 12.24 -29.85 5.11
CA VAL A 520 13.02 -28.63 4.86
C VAL A 520 14.03 -28.45 5.99
N LYS A 521 13.58 -28.51 7.24
CA LYS A 521 14.45 -28.38 8.41
C LYS A 521 15.57 -29.43 8.42
N GLN A 522 15.27 -30.69 8.14
CA GLN A 522 16.29 -31.74 8.05
C GLN A 522 17.35 -31.42 7.00
N THR A 523 16.93 -30.94 5.83
CA THR A 523 17.85 -30.55 4.76
C THR A 523 18.76 -29.40 5.16
N VAL A 524 18.19 -28.33 5.73
CA VAL A 524 18.97 -27.18 6.19
C VAL A 524 19.94 -27.58 7.33
N ASN A 525 19.52 -28.48 8.23
CA ASN A 525 20.42 -29.03 9.26
C ASN A 525 21.58 -29.84 8.63
N ARG A 526 21.34 -30.65 7.59
CA ARG A 526 22.40 -31.40 6.89
C ARG A 526 23.45 -30.47 6.27
N VAL A 527 23.00 -29.36 5.68
CA VAL A 527 23.87 -28.32 5.12
C VAL A 527 24.73 -27.69 6.21
N TYR A 528 24.12 -27.25 7.32
CA TYR A 528 24.85 -26.61 8.42
C TYR A 528 25.88 -27.56 9.08
N HIS A 529 25.45 -28.79 9.39
CA HIS A 529 26.25 -29.79 10.09
C HIS A 529 27.17 -30.61 9.17
N GLN A 530 27.11 -30.38 7.85
CA GLN A 530 27.98 -31.02 6.86
C GLN A 530 27.89 -32.56 6.90
N ASN A 531 26.68 -33.11 7.09
CA ASN A 531 26.52 -34.55 7.28
C ASN A 531 26.83 -35.38 6.03
N LEU A 532 26.70 -34.79 4.84
CA LEU A 532 26.90 -35.46 3.56
C LEU A 532 28.19 -35.02 2.87
N ARG A 533 28.51 -33.73 2.93
CA ARG A 533 29.68 -33.14 2.25
C ARG A 533 30.12 -31.84 2.91
N ILE A 534 31.25 -31.33 2.45
CA ILE A 534 31.77 -30.02 2.84
C ILE A 534 30.99 -28.92 2.09
N TYR A 535 30.71 -27.82 2.78
CA TYR A 535 29.96 -26.66 2.29
C TYR A 535 30.74 -25.40 2.68
N GLU A 536 30.66 -24.37 1.84
CA GLU A 536 31.25 -23.05 2.12
C GLU A 536 30.70 -22.43 3.41
N LYS A 537 31.49 -21.56 4.05
CA LYS A 537 31.14 -20.96 5.36
C LYS A 537 29.89 -20.09 5.29
N ASN A 538 29.74 -19.29 4.23
CA ASN A 538 28.58 -18.44 3.96
C ASN A 538 27.28 -19.26 3.74
N VAL A 539 27.36 -20.39 3.03
CA VAL A 539 26.24 -21.32 2.84
C VAL A 539 25.77 -21.86 4.20
N ARG A 540 26.71 -22.26 5.05
CA ARG A 540 26.38 -22.77 6.40
C ARG A 540 25.83 -21.67 7.31
N ALA A 541 26.36 -20.45 7.23
CA ALA A 541 25.83 -19.30 7.96
C ALA A 541 24.38 -19.00 7.54
N ALA A 542 24.09 -18.99 6.24
CA ALA A 542 22.72 -18.82 5.72
C ALA A 542 21.80 -19.97 6.17
N ALA A 543 22.28 -21.21 6.22
CA ALA A 543 21.52 -22.34 6.75
C ALA A 543 21.19 -22.17 8.24
N ALA A 544 22.15 -21.68 9.05
CA ALA A 544 21.91 -21.38 10.45
C ALA A 544 20.83 -20.31 10.63
N ASP A 545 20.85 -19.26 9.81
CA ASP A 545 19.84 -18.21 9.82
C ASP A 545 18.44 -18.74 9.54
N VAL A 546 18.30 -19.65 8.57
CA VAL A 546 17.02 -20.33 8.27
C VAL A 546 16.54 -21.17 9.46
N ILE A 547 17.43 -21.93 10.12
CA ILE A 547 17.05 -22.73 11.31
C ILE A 547 16.57 -21.80 12.43
N LEU A 548 17.33 -20.75 12.74
CA LEU A 548 17.04 -19.83 13.84
C LEU A 548 15.77 -19.00 13.59
N SER A 549 15.41 -18.71 12.34
CA SER A 549 14.20 -17.96 11.99
C SER A 549 12.94 -18.83 11.81
N SER A 550 13.07 -20.16 11.71
CA SER A 550 11.97 -21.09 11.36
C SER A 550 11.33 -21.81 12.56
N ASN A 551 11.24 -21.14 13.73
CA ASN A 551 10.75 -21.73 14.99
C ASN A 551 11.48 -23.05 15.32
N PRO A 552 12.76 -22.97 15.72
CA PRO A 552 13.60 -24.15 15.90
C PRO A 552 13.18 -24.96 17.13
N SER A 553 13.36 -26.28 17.03
CA SER A 553 13.17 -27.22 18.13
C SER A 553 14.32 -27.15 19.13
N TYR A 554 14.09 -27.70 20.33
CA TYR A 554 15.12 -27.81 21.36
C TYR A 554 16.38 -28.53 20.86
N MET A 555 16.24 -29.62 20.11
CA MET A 555 17.38 -30.40 19.62
C MET A 555 18.17 -29.67 18.55
N GLU A 556 17.50 -28.95 17.64
CA GLU A 556 18.18 -28.12 16.64
C GLU A 556 19.02 -27.04 17.33
N VAL A 557 18.44 -26.31 18.27
CA VAL A 557 19.17 -25.28 19.03
C VAL A 557 20.31 -25.89 19.84
N LYS A 558 20.09 -27.04 20.48
CA LYS A 558 21.14 -27.74 21.23
C LYS A 558 22.31 -28.13 20.32
N ASN A 559 22.03 -28.67 19.13
CA ASN A 559 23.07 -29.06 18.16
C ASN A 559 23.84 -27.84 17.62
N LEU A 560 23.15 -26.72 17.36
CA LEU A 560 23.79 -25.45 17.00
C LEU A 560 24.70 -24.94 18.13
N LEU A 561 24.26 -25.00 19.38
CA LEU A 561 25.10 -24.62 20.51
C LEU A 561 26.31 -25.54 20.63
N LEU A 562 26.11 -26.86 20.50
CA LEU A 562 27.16 -27.88 20.59
C LEU A 562 28.17 -27.84 19.43
N SER A 563 27.86 -27.18 18.32
CA SER A 563 28.83 -26.96 17.24
C SER A 563 29.84 -25.85 17.57
N ILE A 564 29.48 -24.84 18.39
CA ILE A 564 30.34 -23.67 18.68
C ILE A 564 31.64 -24.08 19.39
N GLY A 565 32.77 -23.89 18.75
CA GLY A 565 34.09 -24.36 19.20
C GLY A 565 34.62 -25.54 18.40
N ASN A 566 33.78 -26.17 17.58
CA ASN A 566 34.14 -27.20 16.62
C ASN A 566 33.99 -26.73 15.16
N LEU A 567 33.63 -25.45 14.93
CA LEU A 567 33.58 -24.84 13.60
C LEU A 567 34.92 -24.13 13.28
N PRO A 568 35.13 -23.69 12.03
CA PRO A 568 36.24 -22.79 11.69
C PRO A 568 36.23 -21.51 12.54
N HIS A 569 37.40 -20.88 12.70
CA HIS A 569 37.64 -19.77 13.62
C HIS A 569 36.55 -18.68 13.59
N GLU A 570 36.37 -18.03 12.45
CA GLU A 570 35.39 -16.95 12.28
C GLU A 570 33.94 -17.43 12.34
N MET A 571 33.67 -18.67 11.94
CA MET A 571 32.33 -19.23 12.02
C MET A 571 31.88 -19.50 13.47
N ASN A 572 32.81 -19.89 14.36
CA ASN A 572 32.52 -20.01 15.79
C ASN A 572 32.07 -18.66 16.37
N LYS A 573 32.83 -17.61 16.04
CA LYS A 573 32.55 -16.25 16.49
C LYS A 573 31.23 -15.74 15.91
N TYR A 574 30.98 -15.94 14.62
CA TYR A 574 29.71 -15.58 13.97
C TYR A 574 28.50 -16.23 14.66
N MET A 575 28.53 -17.55 14.84
CA MET A 575 27.44 -18.30 15.46
C MET A 575 27.18 -17.87 16.91
N LEU A 576 28.26 -17.63 17.67
CA LEU A 576 28.17 -17.10 19.03
C LEU A 576 27.51 -15.72 19.04
N SER A 577 27.99 -14.80 18.19
CA SER A 577 27.43 -13.45 18.06
C SER A 577 25.95 -13.49 17.67
N LYS A 578 25.56 -14.39 16.75
CA LYS A 578 24.15 -14.56 16.34
C LYS A 578 23.25 -14.99 17.50
N ILE A 579 23.69 -15.97 18.29
CA ILE A 579 22.94 -16.42 19.48
C ILE A 579 22.83 -15.32 20.53
N GLN A 580 23.92 -14.58 20.76
CA GLN A 580 23.92 -13.45 21.69
C GLN A 580 22.98 -12.33 21.22
N ASP A 581 22.94 -12.03 19.92
CA ASP A 581 22.03 -11.04 19.36
C ASP A 581 20.56 -11.46 19.50
N ILE A 582 20.25 -12.74 19.19
CA ILE A 582 18.91 -13.29 19.37
C ILE A 582 18.44 -13.10 20.83
N LEU A 583 19.27 -13.48 21.80
CA LEU A 583 18.95 -13.36 23.22
C LEU A 583 18.77 -11.92 23.67
N ARG A 584 19.66 -11.03 23.22
CA ARG A 584 19.65 -9.61 23.59
C ARG A 584 18.46 -8.87 22.97
N PHE A 585 18.14 -9.17 21.71
CA PHE A 585 17.06 -8.52 20.96
C PHE A 585 15.70 -9.22 21.13
N GLU A 586 15.64 -10.28 21.95
CA GLU A 586 14.44 -11.06 22.27
C GLU A 586 13.71 -11.60 21.02
N MET A 587 14.48 -12.07 20.03
CA MET A 587 13.90 -12.65 18.81
C MET A 587 13.11 -13.95 19.11
N PRO A 588 12.24 -14.45 18.19
CA PRO A 588 11.34 -15.57 18.48
C PRO A 588 12.01 -16.84 19.05
N ALA A 589 13.23 -17.17 18.62
CA ALA A 589 13.98 -18.34 19.08
C ALA A 589 14.56 -18.20 20.51
N SER A 590 14.51 -17.01 21.13
CA SER A 590 15.15 -16.72 22.42
C SER A 590 14.73 -17.67 23.53
N LYS A 591 13.44 -18.01 23.61
CA LYS A 591 12.92 -18.90 24.68
C LYS A 591 13.52 -20.30 24.60
N VAL A 592 13.64 -20.84 23.39
CA VAL A 592 14.19 -22.19 23.16
C VAL A 592 15.71 -22.18 23.42
N ILE A 593 16.40 -21.11 23.02
CA ILE A 593 17.84 -20.92 23.31
C ILE A 593 18.09 -20.84 24.81
N GLN A 594 17.32 -20.03 25.55
CA GLN A 594 17.43 -19.94 27.01
C GLN A 594 17.19 -21.30 27.67
N GLN A 595 16.25 -22.10 27.16
CA GLN A 595 16.02 -23.45 27.66
C GLN A 595 17.21 -24.38 27.38
N ALA A 596 17.78 -24.32 26.17
CA ALA A 596 18.95 -25.12 25.80
C ALA A 596 20.22 -24.70 26.55
N MET A 597 20.34 -23.43 26.96
CA MET A 597 21.46 -22.89 27.74
C MET A 597 21.39 -23.18 29.24
N LYS A 598 20.32 -23.81 29.74
CA LYS A 598 20.29 -24.32 31.14
C LYS A 598 21.24 -25.49 31.36
N ASP A 599 21.60 -26.19 30.28
CA ASP A 599 22.57 -27.28 30.31
C ASP A 599 24.00 -26.69 30.26
N MET A 600 24.83 -27.01 31.26
CA MET A 600 26.20 -26.50 31.36
C MET A 600 27.11 -27.00 30.23
N ILE A 601 26.75 -28.11 29.58
CA ILE A 601 27.52 -28.66 28.46
C ILE A 601 27.39 -27.74 27.23
N SER A 602 26.20 -27.21 26.98
CA SER A 602 25.91 -26.30 25.86
C SER A 602 26.22 -24.84 26.21
N HIS A 603 26.23 -24.46 27.49
CA HIS A 603 26.51 -23.09 27.93
C HIS A 603 27.57 -23.06 29.05
N ASN A 604 28.79 -22.70 28.66
CA ASN A 604 29.92 -22.51 29.56
C ASN A 604 30.90 -21.48 28.97
N TYR A 605 31.80 -20.99 29.81
CA TYR A 605 32.79 -19.97 29.44
C TYR A 605 33.72 -20.42 28.31
N ASN A 606 34.07 -21.71 28.21
CA ASN A 606 34.91 -22.22 27.12
C ASN A 606 34.22 -22.08 25.75
N ARG A 607 32.91 -22.38 25.70
CA ARG A 607 32.12 -22.32 24.47
C ARG A 607 31.73 -20.89 24.10
N PHE A 608 31.50 -20.02 25.09
CA PHE A 608 31.06 -18.63 24.88
C PHE A 608 32.20 -17.59 24.91
N ALA A 609 33.45 -18.00 25.10
CA ALA A 609 34.64 -17.15 24.95
C ALA A 609 35.36 -17.47 23.63
N LYS A 610 34.70 -17.17 22.49
CA LYS A 610 35.31 -17.31 21.16
C LYS A 610 35.83 -15.97 20.67
N VAL A 611 37.07 -15.98 20.18
CA VAL A 611 37.74 -14.84 19.56
C VAL A 611 37.50 -14.87 18.03
N GLY A 612 37.63 -13.72 17.39
CA GLY A 612 37.39 -13.51 15.95
C GLY A 612 36.74 -12.16 15.70
N SER A 613 36.65 -11.76 14.44
CA SER A 613 36.11 -10.45 14.02
C SER A 613 34.64 -10.49 13.58
N SER A 614 34.09 -11.68 13.33
CA SER A 614 32.70 -11.86 12.89
C SER A 614 31.69 -11.38 13.93
N SER A 615 30.60 -10.79 13.45
CA SER A 615 29.63 -10.14 14.33
C SER A 615 28.20 -10.25 13.81
N ALA A 616 27.26 -10.10 14.73
CA ALA A 616 25.83 -10.02 14.46
C ALA A 616 25.22 -9.04 15.47
N PHE A 617 24.42 -8.09 14.98
CA PHE A 617 23.84 -7.07 15.83
C PHE A 617 22.51 -6.56 15.26
N SER A 618 21.49 -6.55 16.10
CA SER A 618 20.18 -5.92 15.83
C SER A 618 19.89 -4.77 16.78
N GLY A 619 19.34 -3.68 16.25
CA GLY A 619 18.98 -2.48 17.02
C GLY A 619 17.73 -1.79 16.50
N PHE A 620 17.21 -0.84 17.29
CA PHE A 620 16.07 -0.02 16.91
C PHE A 620 16.54 1.27 16.21
N MET A 621 16.02 1.54 15.00
CA MET A 621 16.18 2.85 14.37
C MET A 621 15.14 3.84 14.89
N ALA A 622 13.91 3.37 15.08
CA ALA A 622 12.80 4.17 15.58
C ALA A 622 11.75 3.29 16.25
N ARG A 623 11.23 3.73 17.41
CA ARG A 623 10.13 3.07 18.11
C ARG A 623 9.04 4.10 18.38
N SER A 624 7.92 3.97 17.69
CA SER A 624 6.75 4.84 17.85
C SER A 624 5.48 4.00 18.04
N ALA A 625 4.37 4.64 18.38
CA ALA A 625 3.08 3.95 18.54
C ALA A 625 2.55 3.34 17.23
N ASP A 626 2.93 3.90 16.07
CA ASP A 626 2.40 3.49 14.76
C ASP A 626 3.37 2.58 13.98
N LEU A 627 4.67 2.74 14.21
CA LEU A 627 5.75 2.08 13.46
C LEU A 627 6.92 1.74 14.40
N THR A 628 7.41 0.52 14.28
CA THR A 628 8.71 0.10 14.81
C THR A 628 9.64 -0.18 13.64
N SER A 629 10.82 0.45 13.62
CA SER A 629 11.85 0.24 12.62
C SER A 629 13.10 -0.30 13.28
N THR A 630 13.65 -1.38 12.73
CA THR A 630 14.83 -2.07 13.24
C THR A 630 15.88 -2.21 12.16
N TYR A 631 17.14 -2.18 12.55
CA TYR A 631 18.27 -2.53 11.68
C TYR A 631 18.96 -3.78 12.22
N SER A 632 19.54 -4.57 11.33
CA SER A 632 20.40 -5.70 11.63
C SER A 632 21.65 -5.61 10.75
N LEU A 633 22.80 -5.93 11.31
CA LEU A 633 24.08 -6.03 10.61
C LEU A 633 24.79 -7.31 11.05
N ASP A 634 24.93 -8.23 10.10
CA ASP A 634 25.61 -9.51 10.28
C ASP A 634 26.81 -9.58 9.36
N ILE A 635 28.00 -9.81 9.91
CA ILE A 635 29.27 -9.82 9.16
C ILE A 635 30.02 -11.10 9.46
N LEU A 636 30.37 -11.81 8.39
CA LEU A 636 31.22 -12.99 8.41
C LEU A 636 32.55 -12.66 7.74
N TYR A 637 33.65 -12.89 8.46
CA TYR A 637 35.00 -12.79 7.94
C TYR A 637 35.54 -14.18 7.53
N SER A 638 36.49 -14.19 6.59
CA SER A 638 37.35 -15.34 6.34
C SER A 638 38.48 -15.39 7.39
N GLY A 639 39.17 -16.53 7.47
CA GLY A 639 40.29 -16.73 8.41
C GLY A 639 41.44 -15.74 8.19
N SER A 640 41.57 -15.20 6.97
CA SER A 640 42.53 -14.16 6.59
C SER A 640 42.16 -12.76 7.11
N GLY A 641 40.97 -12.58 7.67
CA GLY A 641 40.47 -11.27 8.13
C GLY A 641 39.80 -10.44 7.03
N ILE A 642 39.60 -11.00 5.82
CA ILE A 642 38.81 -10.35 4.76
C ILE A 642 37.32 -10.60 5.01
N MET A 643 36.49 -9.59 4.75
CA MET A 643 35.04 -9.75 4.85
C MET A 643 34.53 -10.71 3.75
N ARG A 644 33.95 -11.85 4.14
CA ARG A 644 33.35 -12.82 3.20
C ARG A 644 31.93 -12.43 2.82
N SER A 645 31.14 -12.04 3.82
CA SER A 645 29.77 -11.57 3.60
C SER A 645 29.33 -10.56 4.66
N SER A 646 28.62 -9.52 4.25
CA SER A 646 27.94 -8.58 5.14
C SER A 646 26.48 -8.44 4.73
N ASN A 647 25.58 -8.61 5.69
CA ASN A 647 24.14 -8.51 5.50
C ASN A 647 23.59 -7.40 6.38
N MET A 648 23.23 -6.28 5.76
CA MET A 648 22.50 -5.21 6.41
C MET A 648 21.02 -5.31 6.08
N ASN A 649 20.17 -5.39 7.09
CA ASN A 649 18.72 -5.45 6.94
C ASN A 649 18.04 -4.30 7.68
N ILE A 650 17.04 -3.68 7.05
CA ILE A 650 16.15 -2.71 7.69
C ILE A 650 14.71 -3.21 7.53
N TYR A 651 14.05 -3.41 8.67
CA TYR A 651 12.65 -3.84 8.73
C TYR A 651 11.76 -2.75 9.29
N GLY A 652 10.57 -2.61 8.71
CA GLY A 652 9.50 -1.77 9.22
C GLY A 652 8.31 -2.62 9.65
N SER A 653 7.85 -2.48 10.89
CA SER A 653 6.67 -3.18 11.39
C SER A 653 5.57 -2.23 11.82
N SER A 654 4.34 -2.51 11.35
CA SER A 654 3.12 -1.79 11.72
C SER A 654 1.93 -2.76 11.71
N ASN A 655 1.04 -2.66 12.72
CA ASN A 655 -0.17 -3.48 12.84
C ASN A 655 0.06 -5.00 12.75
N GLY A 656 1.18 -5.50 13.29
CA GLY A 656 1.54 -6.92 13.24
C GLY A 656 2.02 -7.42 11.86
N ALA A 657 2.11 -6.54 10.87
CA ALA A 657 2.77 -6.83 9.60
C ALA A 657 4.23 -6.34 9.64
N MET A 658 5.11 -7.05 8.94
CA MET A 658 6.51 -6.68 8.73
C MET A 658 6.72 -6.43 7.24
N LEU A 659 7.56 -5.45 6.93
CA LEU A 659 8.01 -5.09 5.59
C LEU A 659 9.54 -5.11 5.59
N HIS A 660 10.14 -5.84 4.66
CA HIS A 660 11.59 -5.78 4.44
C HIS A 660 11.88 -4.56 3.58
N GLY A 661 12.24 -3.45 4.25
CA GLY A 661 12.39 -2.15 3.60
C GLY A 661 13.64 -2.08 2.73
N LEU A 662 14.78 -2.49 3.29
CA LEU A 662 16.07 -2.52 2.62
C LEU A 662 16.86 -3.75 3.08
N GLN A 663 17.46 -4.45 2.13
CA GLN A 663 18.59 -5.35 2.36
C GLN A 663 19.73 -4.88 1.47
N VAL A 664 20.93 -4.79 2.04
CA VAL A 664 22.18 -4.69 1.28
C VAL A 664 23.06 -5.84 1.75
N ALA A 665 23.28 -6.78 0.85
CA ALA A 665 24.18 -7.89 1.04
C ALA A 665 25.44 -7.65 0.18
N ILE A 666 26.60 -7.66 0.80
CA ILE A 666 27.90 -7.58 0.11
C ILE A 666 28.58 -8.93 0.28
N GLU A 667 29.06 -9.49 -0.83
CA GLU A 667 29.79 -10.75 -0.85
C GLU A 667 31.15 -10.52 -1.49
N ALA A 668 32.18 -11.10 -0.91
CA ALA A 668 33.53 -11.12 -1.47
C ALA A 668 34.20 -12.48 -1.26
N GLN A 669 35.09 -12.85 -2.17
CA GLN A 669 35.87 -14.10 -2.13
C GLN A 669 37.13 -13.98 -2.98
N GLY A 670 38.14 -14.82 -2.70
CA GLY A 670 39.36 -14.91 -3.49
C GLY A 670 40.19 -13.63 -3.47
N LEU A 671 40.11 -12.85 -2.39
CA LEU A 671 40.85 -11.59 -2.20
C LEU A 671 42.10 -11.78 -1.33
N GLU A 672 42.29 -12.97 -0.77
CA GLU A 672 43.38 -13.37 0.10
C GLU A 672 44.75 -13.15 -0.57
N SER A 673 44.82 -13.40 -1.88
CA SER A 673 46.03 -13.21 -2.69
C SER A 673 46.51 -11.74 -2.74
N LEU A 674 45.60 -10.76 -2.57
CA LEU A 674 45.95 -9.33 -2.58
C LEU A 674 46.77 -8.90 -1.35
N ILE A 675 46.61 -9.62 -0.25
CA ILE A 675 47.28 -9.34 1.03
C ILE A 675 48.30 -10.42 1.38
N ALA A 676 48.65 -11.29 0.42
CA ALA A 676 49.53 -12.44 0.61
C ALA A 676 49.07 -13.39 1.74
N ALA A 677 47.76 -13.55 1.92
CA ALA A 677 47.15 -14.52 2.82
C ALA A 677 46.78 -15.81 2.06
N THR A 678 46.63 -16.92 2.79
CA THR A 678 46.16 -18.19 2.24
C THR A 678 44.63 -18.30 2.35
N PRO A 679 43.93 -18.79 1.31
CA PRO A 679 42.50 -19.12 1.38
C PRO A 679 42.18 -20.14 2.48
N ASP A 680 40.94 -20.13 2.93
CA ASP A 680 40.42 -21.12 3.87
C ASP A 680 40.13 -22.47 3.18
N ALA A 681 40.06 -23.55 3.96
CA ALA A 681 39.71 -24.87 3.45
C ALA A 681 38.34 -24.87 2.74
N GLY A 682 38.31 -25.31 1.49
CA GLY A 682 37.12 -25.27 0.62
C GLY A 682 36.99 -23.98 -0.21
N GLU A 683 37.94 -23.05 -0.09
CA GLU A 683 37.96 -21.76 -0.80
C GLU A 683 39.21 -21.59 -1.70
N GLU A 684 40.02 -22.64 -1.85
CA GLU A 684 41.31 -22.60 -2.56
C GLU A 684 41.17 -22.32 -4.06
N ASP A 685 40.10 -22.81 -4.69
CA ASP A 685 39.84 -22.64 -6.13
C ASP A 685 38.91 -21.45 -6.45
N LEU A 686 38.59 -20.60 -5.46
CA LEU A 686 37.68 -19.48 -5.66
C LEU A 686 38.37 -18.32 -6.42
N GLU A 687 37.77 -17.93 -7.54
CA GLU A 687 38.16 -16.74 -8.28
C GLU A 687 37.84 -15.46 -7.49
N SER A 688 38.72 -14.45 -7.57
CA SER A 688 38.53 -13.13 -6.97
C SER A 688 37.20 -12.51 -7.42
N PHE A 689 36.29 -12.27 -6.50
CA PHE A 689 34.96 -11.73 -6.80
C PHE A 689 34.49 -10.82 -5.68
N ALA A 690 33.81 -9.73 -6.05
CA ALA A 690 33.00 -8.95 -5.14
C ALA A 690 31.69 -8.54 -5.82
N GLY A 691 30.60 -8.65 -5.09
CA GLY A 691 29.27 -8.31 -5.57
C GLY A 691 28.37 -7.76 -4.47
N MET A 692 27.30 -7.12 -4.90
CA MET A 692 26.27 -6.58 -4.03
C MET A 692 24.89 -7.06 -4.49
N SER A 693 24.12 -7.60 -3.57
CA SER A 693 22.72 -7.95 -3.76
C SER A 693 21.84 -7.04 -2.92
N ALA A 694 20.77 -6.53 -3.52
CA ALA A 694 19.86 -5.60 -2.87
C ALA A 694 18.42 -6.10 -2.92
N LEU A 695 17.70 -5.92 -1.81
CA LEU A 695 16.25 -6.08 -1.74
C LEU A 695 15.66 -4.75 -1.27
N LEU A 696 14.68 -4.25 -2.00
CA LEU A 696 13.97 -3.02 -1.67
C LEU A 696 12.47 -3.33 -1.57
N PHE A 697 11.84 -2.99 -0.45
CA PHE A 697 10.39 -3.13 -0.24
C PHE A 697 9.84 -4.50 -0.68
N ASP A 698 10.44 -5.58 -0.16
CA ASP A 698 10.16 -6.98 -0.49
C ASP A 698 10.50 -7.44 -1.93
N VAL A 699 11.12 -6.60 -2.75
CA VAL A 699 11.54 -6.94 -4.12
C VAL A 699 13.06 -7.13 -4.17
N GLN A 700 13.49 -8.37 -4.39
CA GLN A 700 14.88 -8.69 -4.73
C GLN A 700 15.19 -8.10 -6.10
N LEU A 701 16.24 -7.29 -6.16
CA LEU A 701 16.79 -6.74 -7.40
C LEU A 701 17.85 -7.68 -7.97
N ARG A 702 18.26 -7.42 -9.21
CA ARG A 702 19.40 -8.10 -9.82
C ARG A 702 20.68 -7.77 -9.02
N PRO A 703 21.48 -8.78 -8.62
CA PRO A 703 22.78 -8.54 -8.02
C PRO A 703 23.71 -7.79 -8.97
N VAL A 704 24.51 -6.88 -8.44
CA VAL A 704 25.51 -6.10 -9.18
C VAL A 704 26.88 -6.63 -8.84
N THR A 705 27.64 -7.05 -9.85
CA THR A 705 29.02 -7.49 -9.68
C THR A 705 29.95 -6.29 -9.76
N PHE A 706 30.73 -6.04 -8.69
CA PHE A 706 31.76 -5.01 -8.70
C PHE A 706 32.97 -5.41 -9.50
N PHE A 707 33.40 -6.66 -9.40
CA PHE A 707 34.40 -7.28 -10.29
C PHE A 707 34.33 -8.80 -10.20
N LYS A 708 34.80 -9.47 -11.26
CA LYS A 708 35.00 -10.91 -11.29
C LYS A 708 36.31 -11.24 -12.01
N GLY A 709 37.18 -11.97 -11.34
CA GLY A 709 38.53 -12.25 -11.79
C GLY A 709 39.53 -11.17 -11.41
N TYR A 710 40.78 -11.57 -11.24
CA TYR A 710 41.88 -10.69 -10.84
C TYR A 710 42.15 -9.59 -11.89
N SER A 711 41.98 -9.89 -13.18
CA SER A 711 42.18 -8.93 -14.27
C SER A 711 41.17 -7.78 -14.25
N ASP A 712 39.88 -8.07 -14.03
CA ASP A 712 38.82 -7.05 -13.92
C ASP A 712 39.00 -6.20 -12.66
N LEU A 713 39.38 -6.83 -11.54
CA LEU A 713 39.73 -6.11 -10.31
C LEU A 713 40.83 -5.08 -10.54
N MET A 714 41.98 -5.50 -11.10
CA MET A 714 43.10 -4.60 -11.33
C MET A 714 42.74 -3.48 -12.32
N SER A 715 41.97 -3.79 -13.37
CA SER A 715 41.46 -2.80 -14.32
C SER A 715 40.63 -1.71 -13.64
N LYS A 716 39.71 -2.10 -12.74
CA LYS A 716 38.88 -1.16 -11.98
C LYS A 716 39.68 -0.37 -10.96
N MET A 717 40.62 -1.00 -10.25
CA MET A 717 41.48 -0.32 -9.29
C MET A 717 42.32 0.79 -9.94
N PHE A 718 42.87 0.55 -11.14
CA PHE A 718 43.66 1.56 -11.87
C PHE A 718 42.82 2.65 -12.54
N SER A 719 41.51 2.43 -12.72
CA SER A 719 40.59 3.40 -13.31
C SER A 719 39.72 4.13 -12.29
N MET A 720 39.78 3.76 -11.01
CA MET A 720 39.01 4.40 -9.94
C MET A 720 39.56 5.80 -9.60
N THR A 721 38.68 6.81 -9.69
CA THR A 721 39.01 8.21 -9.38
C THR A 721 38.70 8.62 -7.93
N GLY A 722 38.29 7.68 -7.07
CA GLY A 722 37.81 7.96 -5.70
C GLY A 722 36.40 8.57 -5.64
N ASP A 723 35.80 8.92 -6.79
CA ASP A 723 34.46 9.49 -6.85
C ASP A 723 33.35 8.46 -6.54
N PRO A 724 32.25 8.86 -5.88
CA PRO A 724 31.13 7.97 -5.60
C PRO A 724 30.46 7.43 -6.87
N ILE A 725 30.33 6.12 -6.97
CA ILE A 725 29.60 5.42 -8.05
C ILE A 725 28.13 5.31 -7.64
N ASN A 726 27.21 5.78 -8.50
CA ASN A 726 25.78 5.62 -8.26
C ASN A 726 25.39 4.14 -8.45
N VAL A 727 24.74 3.56 -7.43
CA VAL A 727 24.33 2.15 -7.42
C VAL A 727 22.84 2.03 -7.71
N VAL A 728 22.00 2.80 -7.00
CA VAL A 728 20.55 2.87 -7.25
C VAL A 728 20.11 4.31 -7.16
N LYS A 729 19.50 4.83 -8.22
CA LYS A 729 18.91 6.17 -8.25
C LYS A 729 17.52 6.04 -8.84
N GLY A 730 16.48 6.63 -8.24
CA GLY A 730 15.14 6.55 -8.84
C GLY A 730 14.00 7.04 -7.97
N LEU A 731 12.81 7.14 -8.59
CA LEU A 731 11.56 7.51 -7.94
C LEU A 731 10.63 6.30 -7.87
N ILE A 732 10.10 6.02 -6.68
CA ILE A 732 9.29 4.85 -6.39
C ILE A 732 7.95 5.29 -5.81
N LEU A 733 6.84 4.79 -6.36
CA LEU A 733 5.51 4.92 -5.79
C LEU A 733 5.24 3.80 -4.78
N LEU A 734 5.44 4.08 -3.49
CA LEU A 734 5.32 3.11 -2.39
C LEU A 734 3.89 2.88 -1.93
N THR A 735 3.21 3.96 -1.54
CA THR A 735 1.82 3.93 -1.11
C THR A 735 0.96 4.45 -2.25
N ASP A 736 -0.13 3.77 -2.55
CA ASP A 736 -1.06 4.20 -3.57
C ASP A 736 -2.43 3.59 -3.30
N HIS A 737 -3.35 4.45 -2.91
CA HIS A 737 -4.71 4.11 -2.56
C HIS A 737 -5.62 5.13 -3.23
N SER A 738 -6.61 4.64 -3.97
CA SER A 738 -7.66 5.45 -4.57
C SER A 738 -8.98 4.76 -4.31
N GLU A 739 -9.91 5.50 -3.73
CA GLU A 739 -11.27 5.02 -3.50
C GLU A 739 -12.25 6.16 -3.76
N VAL A 740 -13.35 5.82 -4.45
CA VAL A 740 -14.52 6.67 -4.50
C VAL A 740 -15.57 6.12 -3.55
N ILE A 741 -16.00 6.97 -2.63
CA ILE A 741 -17.02 6.65 -1.64
C ILE A 741 -18.30 7.42 -2.04
N GLN A 742 -19.36 6.66 -2.27
CA GLN A 742 -20.69 7.21 -2.52
C GLN A 742 -21.40 7.41 -1.18
N LEU A 743 -21.51 8.66 -0.74
CA LEU A 743 -22.21 9.00 0.51
C LEU A 743 -23.72 8.78 0.36
N GLN A 744 -24.37 8.49 1.48
CA GLN A 744 -25.81 8.36 1.64
C GLN A 744 -26.58 9.64 1.28
N SER A 745 -25.92 10.80 1.38
CA SER A 745 -26.44 12.08 0.90
C SER A 745 -26.54 12.20 -0.62
N GLY A 746 -25.97 11.25 -1.37
CA GLY A 746 -25.81 11.32 -2.82
C GLY A 746 -24.52 12.01 -3.26
N LEU A 747 -23.75 12.55 -2.32
CA LEU A 747 -22.47 13.21 -2.58
C LEU A 747 -21.37 12.21 -2.90
N LYS A 748 -20.46 12.60 -3.80
CA LYS A 748 -19.29 11.82 -4.17
C LYS A 748 -18.08 12.29 -3.37
N VAL A 749 -17.43 11.36 -2.68
CA VAL A 749 -16.13 11.59 -2.03
C VAL A 749 -15.07 10.83 -2.81
N SER A 750 -14.03 11.52 -3.25
CA SER A 750 -12.83 10.90 -3.80
C SER A 750 -11.70 10.98 -2.78
N SER A 751 -11.13 9.83 -2.44
CA SER A 751 -10.02 9.68 -1.49
C SER A 751 -8.81 9.13 -2.22
N GLU A 752 -7.71 9.90 -2.20
CA GLU A 752 -6.45 9.52 -2.84
C GLU A 752 -5.32 9.65 -1.82
N PHE A 753 -4.60 8.57 -1.56
CA PHE A 753 -3.41 8.56 -0.71
C PHE A 753 -2.24 8.00 -1.48
N GLN A 754 -1.17 8.77 -1.58
CA GLN A 754 0.02 8.40 -2.32
C GLN A 754 1.28 8.67 -1.51
N GLY A 755 2.27 7.79 -1.66
CA GLY A 755 3.58 7.89 -1.04
C GLY A 755 4.65 7.73 -2.09
N GLY A 756 5.44 8.78 -2.32
CA GLY A 756 6.56 8.79 -3.27
C GLY A 756 7.87 8.83 -2.51
N LEU A 757 8.80 7.94 -2.87
CA LEU A 757 10.17 7.93 -2.37
C LEU A 757 11.11 8.23 -3.54
N ALA A 758 11.99 9.19 -3.35
CA ALA A 758 13.19 9.32 -4.15
C ALA A 758 14.34 8.69 -3.39
N ILE A 759 15.12 7.83 -4.06
CA ILE A 759 16.29 7.18 -3.48
C ILE A 759 17.53 7.44 -4.34
N ASP A 760 18.65 7.68 -3.67
CA ASP A 760 19.98 7.84 -4.24
C ASP A 760 20.99 7.13 -3.35
N ILE A 761 21.36 5.91 -3.76
CA ILE A 761 22.38 5.08 -3.14
C ILE A 761 23.64 5.20 -3.99
N SER A 762 24.72 5.65 -3.37
CA SER A 762 26.05 5.77 -3.98
C SER A 762 27.10 5.12 -3.10
N GLY A 763 28.11 4.51 -3.72
CA GLY A 763 29.25 3.87 -3.05
C GLY A 763 30.55 4.54 -3.48
N GLY A 764 31.37 4.95 -2.51
CA GLY A 764 32.74 5.40 -2.70
C GLY A 764 33.70 4.45 -2.00
N MET A 765 34.87 4.24 -2.59
CA MET A 765 35.93 3.42 -2.00
C MET A 765 37.28 4.03 -2.29
N GLU A 766 38.06 4.22 -1.24
CA GLU A 766 39.44 4.68 -1.26
C GLU A 766 40.32 3.55 -0.70
N ILE A 767 41.35 3.17 -1.44
CA ILE A 767 42.32 2.16 -1.02
C ILE A 767 43.71 2.76 -1.18
N SER A 768 44.50 2.76 -0.11
CA SER A 768 45.93 3.04 -0.17
C SER A 768 46.73 1.86 0.33
N LEU A 769 47.41 1.18 -0.60
CA LEU A 769 48.34 0.10 -0.26
C LEU A 769 49.58 0.62 0.50
N TRP A 770 49.96 1.88 0.29
CA TRP A 770 51.11 2.49 0.96
C TRP A 770 50.83 2.79 2.43
N TYR A 771 49.68 3.40 2.71
CA TYR A 771 49.24 3.67 4.09
C TYR A 771 48.61 2.43 4.76
N ARG A 772 48.35 1.37 3.99
CA ARG A 772 47.65 0.16 4.43
C ARG A 772 46.27 0.47 5.03
N GLU A 773 45.58 1.40 4.40
CA GLU A 773 44.25 1.85 4.81
C GLU A 773 43.26 1.72 3.66
N SER A 774 42.02 1.36 4.02
CA SER A 774 40.89 1.40 3.11
C SER A 774 39.72 2.08 3.79
N LYS A 775 39.08 2.98 3.06
CA LYS A 775 37.85 3.64 3.49
C LYS A 775 36.77 3.39 2.46
N THR A 776 35.65 2.85 2.89
CA THR A 776 34.47 2.64 2.05
C THR A 776 33.31 3.42 2.62
N SER A 777 32.56 4.12 1.77
CA SER A 777 31.37 4.88 2.16
C SER A 777 30.20 4.49 1.28
N VAL A 778 29.10 4.05 1.87
CA VAL A 778 27.82 3.84 1.19
C VAL A 778 26.86 4.92 1.68
N ASN A 779 26.58 5.88 0.82
CA ASN A 779 25.71 7.02 1.13
C ASN A 779 24.31 6.73 0.60
N ASN A 780 23.33 6.62 1.49
CA ASN A 780 21.92 6.44 1.13
C ASN A 780 21.14 7.72 1.44
N ARG A 781 20.81 8.46 0.39
CA ARG A 781 19.98 9.67 0.46
C ARG A 781 18.59 9.35 -0.01
N GLY A 782 17.59 9.73 0.79
CA GLY A 782 16.19 9.46 0.49
C GLY A 782 15.28 10.63 0.82
N ALA A 783 14.37 10.97 -0.10
CA ALA A 783 13.30 11.92 0.16
C ALA A 783 11.94 11.21 0.07
N LEU A 784 11.19 11.18 1.16
CA LEU A 784 9.87 10.56 1.23
C LEU A 784 8.81 11.65 1.37
N VAL A 785 7.78 11.57 0.53
CA VAL A 785 6.55 12.38 0.64
C VAL A 785 5.36 11.46 0.65
N VAL A 786 4.51 11.60 1.65
CA VAL A 786 3.19 10.95 1.68
C VAL A 786 2.13 12.04 1.73
N ALA A 787 1.15 11.96 0.82
CA ALA A 787 0.05 12.89 0.71
C ALA A 787 -1.28 12.13 0.61
N GLY A 788 -2.25 12.51 1.43
CA GLY A 788 -3.61 12.04 1.43
C GLY A 788 -4.55 13.19 1.14
N ASN A 789 -5.27 13.14 0.03
CA ASN A 789 -6.23 14.13 -0.40
C ASN A 789 -7.63 13.51 -0.42
N VAL A 790 -8.55 14.07 0.37
CA VAL A 790 -9.96 13.68 0.37
C VAL A 790 -10.79 14.86 -0.07
N THR A 791 -11.61 14.63 -1.10
CA THR A 791 -12.35 15.69 -1.78
C THR A 791 -13.81 15.31 -1.94
N VAL A 792 -14.70 16.29 -1.77
CA VAL A 792 -16.12 16.17 -2.09
C VAL A 792 -16.40 17.09 -3.27
N ASP A 793 -16.88 16.52 -4.38
CA ASP A 793 -17.10 17.26 -5.62
C ASP A 793 -18.58 17.18 -6.03
N MET A 794 -19.18 18.35 -6.25
CA MET A 794 -20.57 18.53 -6.71
C MET A 794 -20.64 19.21 -8.09
N ASP A 795 -19.55 19.26 -8.87
CA ASP A 795 -19.38 20.03 -10.12
C ASP A 795 -19.50 21.57 -9.99
N PHE A 796 -20.28 22.08 -9.03
CA PHE A 796 -20.47 23.50 -8.75
C PHE A 796 -19.79 23.95 -7.44
N LEU A 797 -19.53 23.02 -6.53
CA LEU A 797 -18.82 23.23 -5.27
C LEU A 797 -17.85 22.09 -5.03
N ARG A 798 -16.67 22.41 -4.49
CA ARG A 798 -15.63 21.43 -4.20
C ARG A 798 -14.90 21.76 -2.90
N ALA A 799 -15.03 20.87 -1.92
CA ALA A 799 -14.29 20.94 -0.66
C ALA A 799 -13.23 19.85 -0.63
N GLY A 800 -12.08 20.13 -0.04
CA GLY A 800 -11.02 19.15 0.11
C GLY A 800 -10.17 19.36 1.34
N VAL A 801 -9.62 18.27 1.84
CA VAL A 801 -8.59 18.24 2.86
C VAL A 801 -7.41 17.42 2.36
N GLU A 802 -6.23 18.02 2.39
CA GLU A 802 -4.97 17.36 2.11
C GLU A 802 -4.16 17.28 3.41
N VAL A 803 -3.78 16.07 3.79
CA VAL A 803 -2.79 15.81 4.83
C VAL A 803 -1.54 15.30 4.16
N SER A 804 -0.39 15.93 4.40
CA SER A 804 0.87 15.41 3.89
C SER A 804 1.99 15.52 4.90
N PHE A 805 2.97 14.63 4.78
CA PHE A 805 4.23 14.74 5.49
C PHE A 805 5.39 14.45 4.55
N GLU A 806 6.51 15.10 4.82
CA GLU A 806 7.74 14.92 4.05
C GLU A 806 8.95 14.84 4.97
N THR A 807 9.96 14.09 4.50
CA THR A 807 11.24 13.91 5.18
C THR A 807 12.35 13.72 4.15
N GLU A 808 13.53 14.25 4.46
CA GLU A 808 14.74 14.22 3.61
C GLU A 808 15.87 13.59 4.41
N ALA A 809 15.95 12.26 4.44
CA ALA A 809 16.90 11.53 5.27
C ALA A 809 18.18 11.17 4.52
N SER A 810 19.31 11.15 5.23
CA SER A 810 20.57 10.53 4.78
C SER A 810 20.99 9.52 5.83
N LEU A 811 21.40 8.33 5.36
CA LEU A 811 22.02 7.31 6.17
C LEU A 811 23.31 6.91 5.48
N ASP A 812 24.44 7.20 6.12
CA ASP A 812 25.76 6.95 5.58
C ASP A 812 26.38 5.80 6.36
N PHE A 813 26.84 4.77 5.65
CA PHE A 813 27.56 3.64 6.22
C PHE A 813 29.03 3.75 5.83
N ILE A 814 29.89 3.97 6.82
CA ILE A 814 31.32 4.21 6.62
C ILE A 814 32.07 3.04 7.25
N THR A 815 32.96 2.43 6.48
CA THR A 815 33.87 1.39 6.96
C THR A 815 35.30 1.88 6.75
N THR A 816 36.04 1.98 7.85
CA THR A 816 37.48 2.28 7.85
C THR A 816 38.23 1.04 8.27
N VAL A 817 39.15 0.58 7.43
CA VAL A 817 39.98 -0.61 7.64
C VAL A 817 41.44 -0.19 7.65
N GLN A 818 42.14 -0.45 8.74
CA GLN A 818 43.60 -0.38 8.78
C GLN A 818 44.14 -1.82 8.82
N PHE A 819 44.83 -2.20 7.74
CA PHE A 819 45.32 -3.56 7.53
C PHE A 819 46.85 -3.65 7.67
N SER A 820 47.42 -2.85 8.58
CA SER A 820 48.85 -2.81 8.86
C SER A 820 49.35 -4.07 9.60
N GLU A 821 48.60 -4.53 10.61
CA GLU A 821 48.85 -5.72 11.43
C GLU A 821 47.57 -6.54 11.57
N TYR A 822 47.71 -7.88 11.66
CA TYR A 822 46.58 -8.78 11.91
C TYR A 822 46.38 -8.99 13.43
N PRO A 823 45.14 -8.94 13.96
CA PRO A 823 43.88 -8.71 13.26
C PRO A 823 43.69 -7.25 12.83
N PHE A 824 43.13 -7.06 11.63
CA PHE A 824 42.90 -5.72 11.08
C PHE A 824 41.98 -4.88 11.99
N LEU A 825 42.30 -3.59 12.10
CA LEU A 825 41.40 -2.65 12.78
C LEU A 825 40.29 -2.27 11.82
N VAL A 826 39.07 -2.68 12.15
CA VAL A 826 37.87 -2.35 11.37
C VAL A 826 36.94 -1.50 12.23
N CYS A 827 36.73 -0.26 11.82
CA CYS A 827 35.72 0.60 12.41
C CYS A 827 34.59 0.84 11.42
N MET A 828 33.38 0.48 11.82
CA MET A 828 32.15 0.71 11.07
C MET A 828 31.29 1.75 11.79
N GLN A 829 30.79 2.71 11.02
CA GLN A 829 29.89 3.75 11.48
C GLN A 829 28.64 3.73 10.63
N MET A 830 27.49 3.80 11.30
CA MET A 830 26.21 4.02 10.65
C MET A 830 25.68 5.36 11.14
N ASP A 831 25.92 6.39 10.36
CA ASP A 831 25.59 7.76 10.70
C ASP A 831 24.29 8.20 10.03
N LYS A 832 23.38 8.72 10.84
CA LYS A 832 22.12 9.29 10.38
C LYS A 832 22.24 10.80 10.50
N ALA A 833 22.30 11.48 9.36
CA ALA A 833 22.37 12.94 9.33
C ALA A 833 21.14 13.59 9.98
N THR A 834 21.29 14.84 10.44
CA THR A 834 20.15 15.65 10.90
C THR A 834 19.25 15.97 9.71
N PHE A 835 17.94 15.73 9.82
CA PHE A 835 17.02 15.95 8.71
C PHE A 835 15.73 16.70 9.09
N PRO A 836 15.14 17.45 8.14
CA PRO A 836 13.85 18.10 8.35
C PRO A 836 12.69 17.09 8.22
N PHE A 837 11.74 17.17 9.14
CA PHE A 837 10.44 16.51 9.06
C PHE A 837 9.35 17.58 9.04
N ARG A 838 8.50 17.58 8.02
CA ARG A 838 7.47 18.62 7.85
C ARG A 838 6.12 17.98 7.62
N GLU A 839 5.12 18.40 8.39
CA GLU A 839 3.71 18.04 8.20
C GLU A 839 2.96 19.23 7.63
N PHE A 840 2.08 18.99 6.68
CA PHE A 840 1.18 19.97 6.11
C PHE A 840 -0.27 19.51 6.25
N LEU A 841 -1.14 20.47 6.55
CA LEU A 841 -2.58 20.34 6.46
C LEU A 841 -3.05 21.47 5.56
N SER A 842 -3.62 21.13 4.41
CA SER A 842 -4.27 22.07 3.51
C SER A 842 -5.76 21.77 3.49
N LYS A 843 -6.58 22.81 3.59
CA LYS A 843 -8.03 22.73 3.44
C LYS A 843 -8.43 23.75 2.41
N TYR A 844 -9.29 23.35 1.50
CA TYR A 844 -9.76 24.26 0.47
C TYR A 844 -11.23 24.07 0.18
N GLU A 845 -11.86 25.17 -0.21
CA GLU A 845 -13.20 25.22 -0.77
C GLU A 845 -13.14 26.04 -2.03
N SER A 846 -13.81 25.56 -3.08
CA SER A 846 -13.92 26.30 -4.33
C SER A 846 -15.31 26.22 -4.93
N THR A 847 -15.66 27.24 -5.69
CA THR A 847 -16.87 27.33 -6.49
C THR A 847 -16.53 27.21 -7.97
N SER A 848 -17.48 26.80 -8.81
CA SER A 848 -17.30 26.80 -10.27
C SER A 848 -17.09 28.19 -10.88
N SER A 849 -17.35 29.26 -10.13
CA SER A 849 -17.08 30.64 -10.53
C SER A 849 -15.62 31.08 -10.34
N GLY A 850 -14.75 30.20 -9.83
CA GLY A 850 -13.32 30.45 -9.67
C GLY A 850 -12.90 31.06 -8.33
N LYS A 851 -13.84 31.32 -7.40
CA LYS A 851 -13.48 31.69 -6.01
C LYS A 851 -12.91 30.47 -5.30
N ILE A 852 -11.72 30.61 -4.72
CA ILE A 852 -11.04 29.57 -3.96
C ILE A 852 -10.59 30.16 -2.62
N VAL A 853 -10.93 29.49 -1.53
CA VAL A 853 -10.39 29.79 -0.20
C VAL A 853 -9.58 28.59 0.25
N THR A 854 -8.32 28.85 0.63
CA THR A 854 -7.39 27.83 1.10
C THR A 854 -6.86 28.21 2.48
N SER A 855 -6.93 27.29 3.44
CA SER A 855 -6.22 27.37 4.72
C SER A 855 -5.09 26.37 4.71
N ARG A 856 -3.87 26.79 5.03
CA ARG A 856 -2.71 25.91 5.10
C ARG A 856 -2.02 26.08 6.44
N ARG A 857 -1.80 24.96 7.11
CA ARG A 857 -0.97 24.87 8.31
C ARG A 857 0.21 23.98 8.03
N SER A 858 1.37 24.36 8.56
CA SER A 858 2.56 23.52 8.53
C SER A 858 3.13 23.38 9.93
N ARG A 859 3.67 22.19 10.21
CA ARG A 859 4.52 21.95 11.38
C ARG A 859 5.86 21.49 10.84
N LYS A 860 6.92 22.19 11.22
CA LYS A 860 8.29 21.82 10.88
C LYS A 860 8.97 21.34 12.15
N GLN A 861 9.65 20.21 12.07
CA GLN A 861 10.48 19.65 13.11
C GLN A 861 11.83 19.31 12.49
N LEU A 862 12.90 19.43 13.27
CA LEU A 862 14.19 18.91 12.91
C LEU A 862 14.41 17.63 13.71
N VAL A 863 14.69 16.52 13.03
CA VAL A 863 15.04 15.26 13.67
C VAL A 863 16.55 15.26 13.84
N PRO A 864 17.08 15.19 15.08
CA PRO A 864 18.51 15.25 15.30
C PRO A 864 19.20 14.05 14.68
N GLY A 865 20.38 14.30 14.13
CA GLY A 865 21.30 13.26 13.68
C GLY A 865 21.79 12.41 14.84
N SER A 866 22.23 11.20 14.53
CA SER A 866 22.72 10.25 15.52
C SER A 866 23.49 9.13 14.83
N GLU A 867 24.55 8.65 15.46
CA GLU A 867 25.13 7.36 15.09
C GLU A 867 24.32 6.22 15.73
N PHE A 868 24.17 5.12 15.01
CA PHE A 868 23.57 3.90 15.52
C PHE A 868 24.66 2.95 16.02
N PRO A 869 24.59 2.49 17.28
CA PRO A 869 25.62 1.62 17.83
C PRO A 869 25.59 0.25 17.14
N LEU A 870 26.76 -0.27 16.81
CA LEU A 870 26.91 -1.65 16.37
C LEU A 870 27.31 -2.54 17.57
N HIS A 871 27.91 -3.69 17.31
CA HIS A 871 28.40 -4.55 18.39
C HIS A 871 29.55 -3.88 19.16
N GLN A 872 29.71 -4.25 20.44
CA GLN A 872 30.65 -3.58 21.35
C GLN A 872 32.10 -3.65 20.88
N GLU A 873 32.49 -4.74 20.21
CA GLU A 873 33.87 -4.90 19.70
C GLU A 873 34.17 -3.88 18.59
N ASN A 874 33.20 -3.56 17.73
CA ASN A 874 33.33 -2.46 16.77
C ASN A 874 33.55 -1.12 17.48
N SER A 875 32.81 -0.82 18.55
CA SER A 875 33.05 0.41 19.33
C SER A 875 34.47 0.45 19.91
N ASN A 876 34.98 -0.69 20.40
CA ASN A 876 36.34 -0.79 20.90
C ASN A 876 37.39 -0.59 19.77
N MET A 877 37.13 -1.08 18.57
CA MET A 877 37.98 -0.86 17.39
C MET A 877 37.93 0.60 16.93
N CYS A 878 36.75 1.20 16.86
CA CYS A 878 36.58 2.61 16.52
C CYS A 878 37.30 3.54 17.50
N ASN A 879 37.29 3.23 18.80
CA ASN A 879 38.06 4.00 19.78
C ASN A 879 39.56 4.00 19.48
N LYS A 880 40.12 2.88 18.98
CA LYS A 880 41.53 2.81 18.58
C LYS A 880 41.81 3.56 17.28
N VAL A 881 40.92 3.43 16.29
CA VAL A 881 41.05 4.11 14.99
C VAL A 881 40.99 5.64 15.15
N PHE A 882 40.18 6.13 16.09
CA PHE A 882 40.02 7.57 16.35
C PHE A 882 40.83 8.08 17.54
N ASP A 883 41.68 7.26 18.15
CA ASP A 883 42.55 7.70 19.23
C ASP A 883 43.64 8.60 18.64
N SER A 884 43.66 9.88 19.00
CA SER A 884 44.55 10.90 18.44
C SER A 884 46.00 10.80 18.90
N SER A 885 46.44 9.65 19.40
CA SER A 885 47.77 9.42 20.01
C SER A 885 48.55 8.29 19.34
N TRP A 886 48.52 8.23 18.01
CA TRP A 886 49.43 7.45 17.16
C TRP A 886 50.04 8.33 16.08
#